data_AF-A0A6G6X1D2-F1
#
_entry.id   AF-A0A6G6X1D2-F1
#
_cell.length_a   1.000
_cell.length_b   1.000
_cell.length_c   1.000
_cell.angle_alpha   90.00
_cell.angle_beta   90.00
_cell.angle_gamma   90.00
#
_symmetry.space_group_name_H-M   'P 1'
#
loop_
_entity.id
_entity.type
_entity.pdbx_description
1 polymer ?
#
loop_
_entity_poly.entity_id
_entity_poly.type
_entity_poly.pdbx_seq_one_letter_code
_entity_poly.pdbx_strand_id
1 'polypeptide(L)'
;MSRRIVSLIALLAFSSTPLLAQQACPDGSPRDPAKISEAVDRYAREPFSARTYRVLKGLGDPMIDASYGGYSSWENADKLKKLIAEIAPDAKQPNYYGYECRLGYPLEVLEKRIADLGKTSPYVRQWLTVQLAVLAACDGEKIAELPGPMTDQQSPVKELQEADRAYQQASLAFYTDRTKALDLYKAIGASGSPHKGAARYMVANILANGKQLAEARAEAKAILADPSLAGVHGITKELLGYISNLEDTAPGWTELINSTIAALDKPTKDIQASPQLASDYGRALYDIEFGGIRGKADDWWLDGTLPENPTISKAIVDATRQYPIAAWIIGGQSTQEYYERAPWQVIGPKWEARTQSLVDRSLALVAGMPPLAKDVIEALKAKSDDASRKALWDKAVAAARAANDSCGTAPETAAAGTLLTHAVRVSALAGKFDEAYDGLASYPVKGSVAYMQNAIVPLGQYILGQGMVEEARKFRDRLLTDDLWASLDKDEGSRNVLAQIAMWAAEDRAQWNKALAHDSVKTGLSLLNFLPAKDLRAMAKDEALFTPEERALLIRTAWTRLYARGRVPEKSFTEELYALNPDVKAVADQVKVDYPKAKEANQRLLTILRTPRMGILVNAPGIWEPITMTGGGDVTALDSFDHNDKNWWCPFEPDRQLGGLRGEFDSLTDTARISWSAKRLEPVIEADALASLAEKRDGVLKDHPVVKSVSWNEIKALSAMPSAPKLLATAATKWGKAAPRNDARNGAAEALALAVKATRYGCNWHGGHGKYSRAAYEVLQERYGTTPWATQTPYWFDCVNFYDQTNTTGGTCPSPSWPKQEVPR
;
A
#
# COMPACT_ATOMS: atom_id res chain seq x y z
N MET A 1 76.45 30.75 -22.90
CA MET A 1 75.13 30.21 -23.32
C MET A 1 74.61 29.32 -22.22
N SER A 2 74.04 29.93 -21.19
CA SER A 2 74.04 29.41 -19.82
C SER A 2 72.64 29.43 -19.21
N ARG A 3 72.24 28.28 -18.67
CA ARG A 3 71.50 28.12 -17.40
C ARG A 3 70.29 29.05 -17.17
N ARG A 4 69.14 28.80 -17.81
CA ARG A 4 67.82 29.32 -17.37
C ARG A 4 66.60 28.45 -17.76
N ILE A 5 66.70 27.11 -17.83
CA ILE A 5 65.54 26.25 -18.19
C ILE A 5 65.26 25.10 -17.18
N VAL A 6 65.94 25.03 -16.02
CA VAL A 6 65.79 23.87 -15.11
C VAL A 6 64.98 24.16 -13.82
N SER A 7 64.45 25.37 -13.61
CA SER A 7 63.77 25.71 -12.35
C SER A 7 62.27 26.03 -12.46
N LEU A 8 61.62 25.79 -13.61
CA LEU A 8 60.16 26.01 -13.75
C LEU A 8 59.32 24.72 -13.85
N ILE A 9 59.93 23.53 -13.87
CA ILE A 9 59.20 22.25 -13.99
C ILE A 9 59.02 21.53 -12.63
N ALA A 10 59.68 21.98 -11.56
CA ALA A 10 59.59 21.34 -10.24
C ALA A 10 58.58 21.98 -9.26
N LEU A 11 57.82 23.01 -9.67
CA LEU A 11 56.87 23.74 -8.81
C LEU A 11 55.42 23.77 -9.34
N LEU A 12 55.09 22.90 -10.29
CA LEU A 12 53.73 22.68 -10.81
C LEU A 12 53.20 21.25 -10.56
N ALA A 13 53.85 20.48 -9.68
CA ALA A 13 53.50 19.08 -9.41
C ALA A 13 52.87 18.83 -8.02
N PHE A 14 52.41 19.87 -7.30
CA PHE A 14 51.77 19.69 -5.97
C PHE A 14 50.58 20.64 -5.72
N SER A 15 49.71 20.85 -6.70
CA SER A 15 48.41 21.51 -6.45
C SER A 15 47.38 21.26 -7.55
N SER A 16 47.16 19.99 -7.87
CA SER A 16 45.96 19.56 -8.59
C SER A 16 45.78 18.04 -8.47
N THR A 17 45.40 17.57 -7.30
CA THR A 17 44.62 16.34 -7.17
C THR A 17 43.15 16.71 -6.99
N PRO A 18 42.40 17.00 -8.07
CA PRO A 18 40.96 16.94 -7.97
C PRO A 18 40.60 15.46 -7.76
N LEU A 19 39.90 15.17 -6.67
CA LEU A 19 38.93 14.08 -6.56
C LEU A 19 39.27 12.82 -7.39
N LEU A 20 40.26 12.04 -6.94
CA LEU A 20 40.07 10.60 -7.04
C LEU A 20 38.90 10.28 -6.10
N ALA A 21 37.68 10.38 -6.62
CA ALA A 21 36.50 9.85 -5.96
C ALA A 21 36.87 8.47 -5.45
N GLN A 22 36.70 8.23 -4.16
CA GLN A 22 37.06 6.98 -3.50
C GLN A 22 36.28 5.85 -4.20
N GLN A 23 36.93 5.17 -5.16
CA GLN A 23 36.29 4.17 -6.01
C GLN A 23 35.99 2.87 -5.25
N ALA A 24 36.58 2.71 -4.07
CA ALA A 24 36.39 1.58 -3.18
C ALA A 24 35.83 2.02 -1.81
N CYS A 25 35.04 1.14 -1.21
CA CYS A 25 34.59 1.21 0.17
C CYS A 25 35.76 0.96 1.15
N PRO A 26 35.61 1.27 2.46
CA PRO A 26 36.66 1.04 3.45
C PRO A 26 37.16 -0.41 3.55
N ASP A 27 36.35 -1.38 3.12
CA ASP A 27 36.67 -2.81 3.07
C ASP A 27 37.36 -3.24 1.75
N GLY A 28 37.62 -2.31 0.83
CA GLY A 28 38.22 -2.56 -0.48
C GLY A 28 37.26 -3.00 -1.57
N SER A 29 35.96 -3.17 -1.27
CA SER A 29 34.94 -3.51 -2.27
C SER A 29 34.62 -2.32 -3.19
N PRO A 30 34.14 -2.54 -4.43
CA PRO A 30 33.70 -1.45 -5.31
C PRO A 30 32.53 -0.68 -4.70
N ARG A 31 32.58 0.65 -4.80
CA ARG A 31 31.49 1.50 -4.31
C ARG A 31 30.23 1.31 -5.17
N ASP A 32 29.12 1.00 -4.52
CA ASP A 32 27.81 0.77 -5.15
C ASP A 32 26.76 1.77 -4.62
N PRO A 33 26.39 2.80 -5.40
CA PRO A 33 25.40 3.80 -4.98
C PRO A 33 24.02 3.22 -4.62
N ALA A 34 23.62 2.11 -5.25
CA ALA A 34 22.33 1.48 -4.97
C ALA A 34 22.32 0.84 -3.58
N LYS A 35 23.41 0.16 -3.19
CA LYS A 35 23.56 -0.40 -1.83
C LYS A 35 23.61 0.67 -0.74
N ILE A 36 24.26 1.80 -1.03
CA ILE A 36 24.27 2.94 -0.09
C ILE A 36 22.86 3.50 0.09
N SER A 37 22.12 3.66 -1.01
CA SER A 37 20.73 4.12 -0.99
C SER A 37 19.84 3.14 -0.20
N GLU A 38 19.97 1.83 -0.45
CA GLU A 38 19.24 0.80 0.29
C GLU A 38 19.56 0.82 1.79
N ALA A 39 20.83 1.05 2.16
CA ALA A 39 21.24 1.16 3.55
C ALA A 39 20.60 2.37 4.25
N VAL A 40 20.54 3.53 3.60
CA VAL A 40 19.82 4.71 4.11
C VAL A 40 18.32 4.42 4.22
N ASP A 41 17.73 3.82 3.19
CA ASP A 41 16.30 3.56 3.12
C ASP A 41 15.81 2.57 4.17
N ARG A 42 16.63 1.58 4.52
CA ARG A 42 16.32 0.61 5.58
C ARG A 42 15.94 1.30 6.89
N TYR A 43 16.68 2.34 7.27
CA TYR A 43 16.45 3.06 8.51
C TYR A 43 15.44 4.20 8.34
N ALA A 44 15.38 4.83 7.15
CA ALA A 44 14.41 5.88 6.87
C ALA A 44 12.95 5.37 6.81
N ARG A 45 12.72 4.09 6.51
CA ARG A 45 11.40 3.44 6.55
C ARG A 45 10.89 3.24 7.98
N GLU A 46 11.81 3.02 8.93
CA GLU A 46 11.50 2.79 10.34
C GLU A 46 12.42 3.64 11.23
N PRO A 47 12.28 4.99 11.18
CA PRO A 47 13.26 5.91 11.76
C PRO A 47 13.32 5.86 13.29
N PHE A 48 12.33 5.22 13.92
CA PHE A 48 12.22 5.05 15.37
C PHE A 48 12.00 3.58 15.77
N SER A 49 12.69 2.64 15.11
CA SER A 49 12.69 1.22 15.49
C SER A 49 13.89 0.83 16.36
N ALA A 50 13.82 -0.35 16.99
CA ALA A 50 14.92 -0.90 17.76
C ALA A 50 16.20 -1.09 16.93
N ARG A 51 16.03 -1.51 15.66
CA ARG A 51 17.12 -1.67 14.70
C ARG A 51 17.81 -0.33 14.44
N THR A 52 17.05 0.72 14.12
CA THR A 52 17.58 2.07 13.89
C THR A 52 18.30 2.61 15.12
N TYR A 53 17.71 2.48 16.31
CA TYR A 53 18.33 2.91 17.56
C TYR A 53 19.71 2.25 17.79
N ARG A 54 19.82 0.93 17.56
CA ARG A 54 21.08 0.19 17.74
C ARG A 54 22.20 0.74 16.86
N VAL A 55 21.89 1.05 15.61
CA VAL A 55 22.86 1.61 14.67
C VAL A 55 23.28 3.00 15.12
N LEU A 56 22.33 3.85 15.52
CA LEU A 56 22.61 5.19 16.07
C LEU A 56 23.44 5.14 17.38
N LYS A 57 23.29 4.06 18.16
CA LYS A 57 24.11 3.80 19.37
C LYS A 57 25.50 3.25 19.05
N GLY A 58 25.78 2.85 17.81
CA GLY A 58 27.05 2.24 17.40
C GLY A 58 27.15 0.74 17.69
N LEU A 59 26.03 0.06 17.98
CA LEU A 59 26.00 -1.40 18.16
C LEU A 59 26.01 -2.16 16.82
N GLY A 60 25.67 -1.46 15.72
CA GLY A 60 25.53 -2.02 14.38
C GLY A 60 24.21 -2.78 14.16
N ASP A 61 24.00 -3.17 12.91
CA ASP A 61 22.88 -4.02 12.49
C ASP A 61 23.39 -5.43 12.13
N PRO A 62 22.95 -6.50 12.83
CA PRO A 62 23.36 -7.86 12.52
C PRO A 62 22.68 -8.44 11.27
N MET A 63 21.76 -7.72 10.63
CA MET A 63 21.02 -8.14 9.43
C MET A 63 20.18 -9.41 9.65
N ILE A 64 19.56 -9.50 10.83
CA ILE A 64 18.64 -10.58 11.22
C ILE A 64 17.24 -9.97 11.33
N ASP A 65 16.24 -10.62 10.75
CA ASP A 65 14.84 -10.18 10.81
C ASP A 65 14.13 -10.62 12.09
N ALA A 66 12.99 -9.98 12.36
CA ALA A 66 12.13 -10.40 13.47
C ALA A 66 11.70 -11.86 13.26
N SER A 67 11.87 -12.70 14.29
CA SER A 67 11.56 -14.13 14.22
C SER A 67 10.58 -14.51 15.32
N TYR A 68 9.55 -15.26 14.93
CA TYR A 68 8.64 -15.95 15.82
C TYR A 68 8.75 -17.45 15.52
N GLY A 69 9.39 -18.20 16.40
CA GLY A 69 9.72 -19.63 16.24
C GLY A 69 8.56 -20.60 16.51
N GLY A 70 7.36 -20.10 16.79
CA GLY A 70 6.24 -20.92 17.25
C GLY A 70 5.18 -21.31 16.20
N TYR A 71 5.23 -20.82 14.96
CA TYR A 71 4.16 -21.13 14.00
C TYR A 71 4.37 -22.47 13.29
N SER A 72 3.34 -23.30 13.27
CA SER A 72 3.15 -24.28 12.19
C SER A 72 2.96 -23.51 10.88
N SER A 73 4.03 -23.36 10.11
CA SER A 73 3.93 -22.76 8.77
C SER A 73 3.18 -23.72 7.84
N TRP A 74 2.51 -23.15 6.84
CA TRP A 74 2.00 -23.91 5.68
C TRP A 74 3.10 -24.83 5.09
N GLU A 75 4.36 -24.39 5.16
CA GLU A 75 5.53 -25.15 4.73
C GLU A 75 5.74 -26.43 5.54
N ASN A 76 5.57 -26.40 6.87
CA ASN A 76 5.69 -27.60 7.71
C ASN A 76 4.58 -28.62 7.38
N ALA A 77 3.36 -28.15 7.15
CA ALA A 77 2.25 -29.00 6.73
C ALA A 77 2.53 -29.63 5.35
N ASP A 78 2.98 -28.84 4.38
CA ASP A 78 3.29 -29.32 3.04
C ASP A 78 4.47 -30.30 3.03
N LYS A 79 5.52 -30.02 3.81
CA LYS A 79 6.68 -30.92 3.95
C LYS A 79 6.27 -32.24 4.59
N LEU A 80 5.46 -32.20 5.66
CA LEU A 80 4.93 -33.41 6.29
C LEU A 80 4.05 -34.21 5.32
N LYS A 81 3.14 -33.57 4.56
CA LYS A 81 2.30 -34.23 3.55
C LYS A 81 3.13 -34.96 2.49
N LYS A 82 4.22 -34.35 2.01
CA LYS A 82 5.17 -34.97 1.07
C LYS A 82 5.83 -36.20 1.69
N LEU A 83 6.37 -36.09 2.90
CA LEU A 83 6.99 -37.22 3.60
C LEU A 83 5.99 -38.37 3.84
N ILE A 84 4.72 -38.06 4.17
CA ILE A 84 3.69 -39.08 4.33
C ILE A 84 3.44 -39.82 3.01
N ALA A 85 3.25 -39.08 1.91
CA ALA A 85 3.02 -39.69 0.59
C ALA A 85 4.19 -40.60 0.17
N GLU A 86 5.41 -40.28 0.61
CA GLU A 86 6.61 -41.03 0.31
C GLU A 86 6.83 -42.29 1.17
N ILE A 87 6.39 -42.28 2.43
CA ILE A 87 6.65 -43.36 3.42
C ILE A 87 5.43 -44.30 3.53
N ALA A 88 4.24 -43.74 3.46
CA ALA A 88 2.95 -44.41 3.62
C ALA A 88 1.90 -43.81 2.67
N PRO A 89 2.00 -44.07 1.35
CA PRO A 89 1.08 -43.51 0.34
C PRO A 89 -0.39 -43.90 0.57
N ASP A 90 -0.63 -44.97 1.31
CA ASP A 90 -1.92 -45.50 1.72
C ASP A 90 -2.48 -44.86 3.00
N ALA A 91 -1.70 -44.03 3.70
CA ALA A 91 -2.15 -43.37 4.92
C ALA A 91 -3.16 -42.24 4.63
N LYS A 92 -4.28 -42.25 5.34
CA LYS A 92 -5.27 -41.17 5.30
C LYS A 92 -4.65 -39.89 5.85
N GLN A 93 -4.59 -38.85 5.02
CA GLN A 93 -4.13 -37.52 5.43
C GLN A 93 -5.34 -36.61 5.74
N PRO A 94 -5.30 -35.82 6.81
CA PRO A 94 -6.28 -34.76 7.00
C PRO A 94 -6.10 -33.67 5.93
N ASN A 95 -7.20 -33.10 5.47
CA ASN A 95 -7.18 -32.03 4.45
C ASN A 95 -6.45 -30.78 4.96
N TYR A 96 -6.56 -30.53 6.27
CA TYR A 96 -5.98 -29.40 6.97
C TYR A 96 -5.47 -29.85 8.33
N TYR A 97 -4.31 -29.35 8.74
CA TYR A 97 -3.82 -29.50 10.10
C TYR A 97 -4.03 -28.16 10.82
N GLY A 98 -4.83 -28.15 11.88
CA GLY A 98 -5.08 -26.94 12.66
C GLY A 98 -3.78 -26.33 13.22
N TYR A 99 -3.76 -25.00 13.36
CA TYR A 99 -2.64 -24.26 13.96
C TYR A 99 -2.25 -24.79 15.36
N GLU A 100 -3.21 -25.34 16.10
CA GLU A 100 -3.02 -25.91 17.44
C GLU A 100 -2.22 -27.24 17.44
N CYS A 101 -2.03 -27.89 16.28
CA CYS A 101 -1.39 -29.20 16.21
C CYS A 101 0.14 -29.18 16.25
N ARG A 102 0.76 -27.98 16.23
CA ARG A 102 2.20 -27.75 16.44
C ARG A 102 3.11 -28.76 15.70
N LEU A 103 3.00 -28.80 14.37
CA LEU A 103 3.64 -29.79 13.51
C LEU A 103 5.18 -29.79 13.51
N GLY A 104 5.82 -28.72 13.99
CA GLY A 104 7.28 -28.55 13.91
C GLY A 104 8.05 -29.68 14.58
N TYR A 105 7.73 -30.00 15.85
CA TYR A 105 8.45 -31.04 16.59
C TYR A 105 8.22 -32.47 16.03
N PRO A 106 6.97 -32.91 15.73
CA PRO A 106 6.76 -34.17 15.05
C PRO A 106 7.53 -34.30 13.73
N LEU A 107 7.59 -33.22 12.93
CA LEU A 107 8.33 -33.20 11.67
C LEU A 107 9.84 -33.36 11.91
N GLU A 108 10.41 -32.62 12.87
CA GLU A 108 11.83 -32.74 13.24
C GLU A 108 12.18 -34.17 13.69
N VAL A 109 11.33 -34.78 14.53
CA VAL A 109 11.52 -36.17 14.98
C VAL A 109 11.47 -37.12 13.79
N LEU A 110 10.47 -37.00 12.89
CA LEU A 110 10.35 -37.84 11.70
C LEU A 110 11.60 -37.76 10.82
N GLU A 111 12.07 -36.54 10.53
CA GLU A 111 13.27 -36.30 9.74
C GLU A 111 14.50 -36.93 10.37
N LYS A 112 14.63 -36.82 11.69
CA LYS A 112 15.70 -37.50 12.42
C LYS A 112 15.59 -39.02 12.32
N ARG A 113 14.40 -39.61 12.44
CA ARG A 113 14.21 -41.07 12.28
C ARG A 113 14.54 -41.53 10.86
N ILE A 114 14.18 -40.74 9.85
CA ILE A 114 14.54 -41.00 8.45
C ILE A 114 16.07 -40.94 8.26
N ALA A 115 16.73 -39.95 8.84
CA ALA A 115 18.18 -39.81 8.76
C ALA A 115 18.92 -40.97 9.46
N ASP A 116 18.44 -41.40 10.63
CA ASP A 116 19.08 -42.44 11.44
C ASP A 116 18.82 -43.86 10.90
N LEU A 117 17.65 -44.13 10.30
CA LEU A 117 17.18 -45.50 9.98
C LEU A 117 16.80 -45.71 8.50
N GLY A 118 16.70 -44.64 7.72
CA GLY A 118 16.25 -44.67 6.34
C GLY A 118 14.72 -44.61 6.18
N LYS A 119 14.28 -43.95 5.11
CA LYS A 119 12.86 -43.76 4.73
C LYS A 119 12.08 -45.08 4.56
N THR A 120 12.74 -46.16 4.14
CA THR A 120 12.12 -47.47 3.93
C THR A 120 12.08 -48.35 5.18
N SER A 121 12.58 -47.84 6.32
CA SER A 121 12.57 -48.58 7.58
C SER A 121 11.14 -48.90 8.03
N PRO A 122 10.84 -50.17 8.37
CA PRO A 122 9.54 -50.54 8.95
C PRO A 122 9.20 -49.73 10.21
N TYR A 123 10.22 -49.38 11.00
CA TYR A 123 10.04 -48.56 12.20
C TYR A 123 9.63 -47.11 11.86
N VAL A 124 10.24 -46.50 10.84
CA VAL A 124 9.86 -45.15 10.40
C VAL A 124 8.40 -45.10 9.93
N ARG A 125 7.97 -46.12 9.18
CA ARG A 125 6.56 -46.27 8.76
C ARG A 125 5.63 -46.46 9.97
N GLN A 126 6.02 -47.28 10.95
CA GLN A 126 5.24 -47.46 12.17
C GLN A 126 5.14 -46.18 13.00
N TRP A 127 6.26 -45.50 13.22
CA TRP A 127 6.31 -44.23 13.95
C TRP A 127 5.35 -43.21 13.33
N LEU A 128 5.37 -43.10 11.99
CA LEU A 128 4.50 -42.19 11.26
C LEU A 128 3.02 -42.57 11.43
N THR A 129 2.71 -43.86 11.38
CA THR A 129 1.34 -44.37 11.56
C THR A 129 0.79 -43.99 12.94
N VAL A 130 1.62 -44.11 13.99
CA VAL A 130 1.24 -43.71 15.36
C VAL A 130 1.10 -42.19 15.46
N GLN A 131 2.02 -41.43 14.85
CA GLN A 131 1.96 -39.96 14.87
C GLN A 131 0.71 -39.42 14.15
N LEU A 132 0.29 -40.05 13.05
CA LEU A 132 -0.94 -39.68 12.34
C LEU A 132 -2.18 -39.89 13.21
N ALA A 133 -2.21 -40.91 14.07
CA ALA A 133 -3.28 -41.07 15.06
C ALA A 133 -3.27 -39.93 16.09
N VAL A 134 -2.10 -39.48 16.55
CA VAL A 134 -1.99 -38.30 17.43
C VAL A 134 -2.49 -37.03 16.73
N LEU A 135 -2.15 -36.84 15.46
CA LEU A 135 -2.59 -35.68 14.67
C LEU A 135 -4.10 -35.72 14.37
N ALA A 136 -4.67 -36.90 14.15
CA ALA A 136 -6.12 -37.07 14.04
C ALA A 136 -6.83 -36.68 15.34
N ALA A 137 -6.27 -37.02 16.50
CA ALA A 137 -6.79 -36.57 17.78
C ALA A 137 -6.73 -35.04 17.96
N CYS A 138 -5.69 -34.40 17.43
CA CYS A 138 -5.62 -32.94 17.41
C CYS A 138 -6.75 -32.31 16.56
N ASP A 139 -7.10 -32.93 15.43
CA ASP A 139 -8.18 -32.49 14.55
C ASP A 139 -9.58 -32.84 15.10
N GLY A 140 -9.66 -33.32 16.34
CA GLY A 140 -10.90 -33.65 17.05
C GLY A 140 -11.43 -35.07 16.82
N GLU A 141 -10.70 -35.94 16.10
CA GLU A 141 -11.07 -37.35 16.01
C GLU A 141 -10.88 -38.06 17.38
N LYS A 142 -11.84 -38.91 17.78
CA LYS A 142 -11.72 -39.67 19.03
C LYS A 142 -10.86 -40.91 18.84
N ILE A 143 -9.63 -40.87 19.34
CA ILE A 143 -8.69 -41.99 19.30
C ILE A 143 -8.67 -42.69 20.66
N ALA A 144 -9.20 -43.91 20.71
CA ALA A 144 -9.27 -44.70 21.95
C ALA A 144 -7.91 -45.25 22.37
N GLU A 145 -7.11 -45.73 21.42
CA GLU A 145 -5.78 -46.28 21.65
C GLU A 145 -4.88 -46.01 20.44
N LEU A 146 -3.59 -45.78 20.69
CA LEU A 146 -2.60 -45.68 19.62
C LEU A 146 -2.35 -47.06 18.99
N PRO A 147 -2.06 -47.15 17.68
CA PRO A 147 -1.68 -48.41 17.03
C PRO A 147 -0.61 -49.17 17.84
N GLY A 148 -0.60 -50.50 17.87
CA GLY A 148 0.35 -51.28 18.69
C GLY A 148 1.83 -51.03 18.35
N PRO A 149 2.78 -51.32 19.27
CA PRO A 149 4.22 -51.27 18.95
C PRO A 149 4.62 -52.42 18.00
N MET A 150 5.76 -52.28 17.31
CA MET A 150 6.34 -53.43 16.60
C MET A 150 6.87 -54.45 17.61
N THR A 151 6.60 -55.74 17.36
CA THR A 151 7.22 -56.85 18.08
C THR A 151 8.65 -57.08 17.57
N ASP A 152 9.48 -57.74 18.38
CA ASP A 152 10.80 -58.28 17.97
C ASP A 152 11.88 -57.26 17.57
N GLN A 153 11.76 -56.00 18.00
CA GLN A 153 12.84 -55.01 17.83
C GLN A 153 14.01 -55.27 18.78
N GLN A 154 15.23 -55.11 18.29
CA GLN A 154 16.47 -55.16 19.09
C GLN A 154 16.94 -53.74 19.44
N SER A 155 17.78 -53.62 20.47
CA SER A 155 18.47 -52.35 20.76
C SER A 155 19.37 -51.96 19.56
N PRO A 156 19.43 -50.67 19.18
CA PRO A 156 18.86 -49.50 19.87
C PRO A 156 17.42 -49.14 19.46
N VAL A 157 16.83 -49.79 18.44
CA VAL A 157 15.49 -49.43 17.92
C VAL A 157 14.39 -49.71 18.95
N LYS A 158 14.54 -50.75 19.77
CA LYS A 158 13.60 -51.05 20.85
C LYS A 158 13.48 -49.89 21.86
N GLU A 159 14.61 -49.39 22.34
CA GLU A 159 14.68 -48.27 23.29
C GLU A 159 14.15 -46.97 22.68
N LEU A 160 14.45 -46.75 21.39
CA LEU A 160 13.92 -45.62 20.63
C LEU A 160 12.40 -45.69 20.49
N GLN A 161 11.85 -46.87 20.18
CA GLN A 161 10.40 -47.12 20.14
C GLN A 161 9.75 -46.84 21.49
N GLU A 162 10.31 -47.34 22.59
CA GLU A 162 9.78 -47.09 23.93
C GLU A 162 9.73 -45.58 24.24
N ALA A 163 10.76 -44.82 23.88
CA ALA A 163 10.81 -43.38 24.07
C ALA A 163 9.81 -42.60 23.18
N ASP A 164 9.77 -42.89 21.88
CA ASP A 164 8.85 -42.26 20.93
C ASP A 164 7.39 -42.53 21.34
N ARG A 165 7.09 -43.76 21.76
CA ARG A 165 5.76 -44.18 22.21
C ARG A 165 5.32 -43.47 23.49
N ALA A 166 6.22 -43.30 24.46
CA ALA A 166 5.90 -42.53 25.65
C ALA A 166 5.49 -41.10 25.29
N TYR A 167 6.23 -40.44 24.38
CA TYR A 167 5.93 -39.08 23.95
C TYR A 167 4.63 -38.97 23.14
N GLN A 168 4.40 -39.89 22.21
CA GLN A 168 3.16 -39.94 21.42
C GLN A 168 1.94 -40.19 22.30
N GLN A 169 2.07 -41.05 23.32
CA GLN A 169 1.01 -41.30 24.30
C GLN A 169 0.71 -40.07 25.15
N ALA A 170 1.74 -39.34 25.59
CA ALA A 170 1.58 -38.08 26.30
C ALA A 170 0.91 -37.02 25.41
N SER A 171 1.23 -37.00 24.11
CA SER A 171 0.64 -36.08 23.13
C SER A 171 -0.82 -36.41 22.81
N LEU A 172 -1.18 -37.70 22.71
CA LEU A 172 -2.59 -38.10 22.63
C LEU A 172 -3.35 -37.69 23.90
N ALA A 173 -2.75 -37.90 25.07
CA ALA A 173 -3.33 -37.46 26.34
C ALA A 173 -3.50 -35.93 26.36
N PHE A 174 -2.59 -35.14 25.81
CA PHE A 174 -2.72 -33.68 25.79
C PHE A 174 -4.02 -33.19 25.12
N TYR A 175 -4.46 -33.87 24.06
CA TYR A 175 -5.71 -33.54 23.36
C TYR A 175 -6.97 -34.11 24.03
N THR A 176 -6.84 -35.06 24.96
CA THR A 176 -7.99 -35.82 25.51
C THR A 176 -8.14 -35.67 27.04
N ASP A 177 -7.04 -35.62 27.78
CA ASP A 177 -6.92 -35.50 29.22
C ASP A 177 -5.61 -34.78 29.59
N ARG A 178 -5.69 -33.45 29.78
CA ARG A 178 -4.54 -32.59 30.08
C ARG A 178 -3.86 -32.92 31.41
N THR A 179 -4.59 -33.42 32.40
CA THR A 179 -4.02 -33.79 33.70
C THR A 179 -3.13 -35.02 33.55
N LYS A 180 -3.65 -36.05 32.89
CA LYS A 180 -2.86 -37.25 32.55
C LYS A 180 -1.66 -36.91 31.67
N ALA A 181 -1.82 -36.00 30.71
CA ALA A 181 -0.73 -35.54 29.86
C ALA A 181 0.40 -34.89 30.66
N LEU A 182 0.05 -34.04 31.63
CA LEU A 182 1.03 -33.37 32.50
C LEU A 182 1.92 -34.38 33.24
N ASP A 183 1.32 -35.42 33.82
CA ASP A 183 2.06 -36.46 34.55
C ASP A 183 2.96 -37.28 33.62
N LEU A 184 2.46 -37.63 32.44
CA LEU A 184 3.24 -38.34 31.42
C LEU A 184 4.43 -37.51 30.93
N TYR A 185 4.25 -36.22 30.65
CA TYR A 185 5.34 -35.36 30.23
C TYR A 185 6.35 -35.09 31.36
N LYS A 186 5.92 -34.99 32.63
CA LYS A 186 6.84 -34.91 33.77
C LYS A 186 7.71 -36.17 33.87
N ALA A 187 7.13 -37.36 33.70
CA ALA A 187 7.87 -38.62 33.72
C ALA A 187 8.92 -38.67 32.58
N ILE A 188 8.55 -38.28 31.36
CA ILE A 188 9.48 -38.20 30.22
C ILE A 188 10.59 -37.17 30.49
N GLY A 189 10.23 -35.99 31.00
CA GLY A 189 11.16 -34.91 31.30
C GLY A 189 12.15 -35.21 32.43
N ALA A 190 11.86 -36.19 33.29
CA ALA A 190 12.75 -36.68 34.33
C ALA A 190 13.64 -37.87 33.88
N SER A 191 13.39 -38.41 32.68
CA SER A 191 14.08 -39.59 32.14
C SER A 191 15.26 -39.23 31.23
N GLY A 192 16.00 -40.26 30.78
CA GLY A 192 17.02 -40.15 29.73
C GLY A 192 16.45 -40.13 28.29
N SER A 193 15.15 -39.92 28.12
CA SER A 193 14.49 -39.95 26.80
C SER A 193 15.03 -38.87 25.86
N PRO A 194 15.20 -39.16 24.55
CA PRO A 194 15.50 -38.14 23.54
C PRO A 194 14.44 -37.03 23.46
N HIS A 195 13.24 -37.25 24.00
CA HIS A 195 12.17 -36.25 24.04
C HIS A 195 12.17 -35.39 25.31
N LYS A 196 13.17 -35.53 26.20
CA LYS A 196 13.26 -34.82 27.49
C LYS A 196 12.96 -33.32 27.32
N GLY A 197 13.64 -32.63 26.40
CA GLY A 197 13.46 -31.19 26.20
C GLY A 197 12.03 -30.81 25.80
N ALA A 198 11.47 -31.47 24.78
CA ALA A 198 10.12 -31.20 24.32
C ALA A 198 9.06 -31.51 25.39
N ALA A 199 9.26 -32.59 26.17
CA ALA A 199 8.37 -32.95 27.27
C ALA A 199 8.38 -31.90 28.38
N ARG A 200 9.56 -31.41 28.80
CA ARG A 200 9.69 -30.32 29.79
C ARG A 200 8.99 -29.06 29.29
N TYR A 201 9.17 -28.69 28.02
CA TYR A 201 8.43 -27.59 27.41
C TYR A 201 6.90 -27.78 27.47
N MET A 202 6.40 -28.98 27.16
CA MET A 202 4.98 -29.29 27.24
C MET A 202 4.44 -29.20 28.68
N VAL A 203 5.23 -29.57 29.70
CA VAL A 203 4.89 -29.34 31.12
C VAL A 203 4.64 -27.84 31.36
N ALA A 204 5.59 -26.97 31.00
CA ALA A 204 5.41 -25.53 31.16
C ALA A 204 4.19 -25.01 30.39
N ASN A 205 3.98 -25.46 29.15
CA ASN A 205 2.89 -25.01 28.30
C ASN A 205 1.51 -25.43 28.86
N ILE A 206 1.38 -26.67 29.35
CA ILE A 206 0.15 -27.16 29.99
C ILE A 206 -0.14 -26.36 31.26
N LEU A 207 0.87 -26.15 32.12
CA LEU A 207 0.72 -25.35 33.34
C LEU A 207 0.27 -23.91 33.02
N ALA A 208 0.86 -23.28 32.01
CA ALA A 208 0.50 -21.93 31.58
C ALA A 208 -0.98 -21.84 31.14
N ASN A 209 -1.39 -22.75 30.25
CA ASN A 209 -2.77 -22.82 29.77
C ASN A 209 -3.76 -23.22 30.87
N GLY A 210 -3.31 -23.98 31.87
CA GLY A 210 -4.06 -24.32 33.09
C GLY A 210 -4.10 -23.21 34.15
N LYS A 211 -3.54 -22.02 33.86
CA LYS A 211 -3.45 -20.87 34.79
C LYS A 211 -2.61 -21.14 36.05
N GLN A 212 -1.76 -22.15 36.03
CA GLN A 212 -0.74 -22.42 37.05
C GLN A 212 0.54 -21.67 36.70
N LEU A 213 0.45 -20.34 36.69
CA LEU A 213 1.42 -19.47 36.03
C LEU A 213 2.78 -19.42 36.74
N ALA A 214 2.78 -19.48 38.08
CA ALA A 214 4.01 -19.50 38.87
C ALA A 214 4.83 -20.77 38.59
N GLU A 215 4.17 -21.93 38.55
CA GLU A 215 4.78 -23.21 38.23
C GLU A 215 5.23 -23.28 36.77
N ALA A 216 4.41 -22.76 35.84
CA ALA A 216 4.77 -22.65 34.43
C ALA A 216 6.05 -21.82 34.24
N ARG A 217 6.14 -20.67 34.94
CA ARG A 217 7.31 -19.78 34.90
C ARG A 217 8.54 -20.44 35.52
N ALA A 218 8.39 -21.10 36.66
CA ALA A 218 9.49 -21.82 37.31
C ALA A 218 10.04 -22.93 36.40
N GLU A 219 9.14 -23.68 35.76
CA GLU A 219 9.51 -24.74 34.80
C GLU A 219 10.21 -24.17 33.56
N ALA A 220 9.67 -23.12 32.96
CA ALA A 220 10.30 -22.44 31.83
C ALA A 220 11.69 -21.89 32.18
N LYS A 221 11.86 -21.28 33.35
CA LYS A 221 13.17 -20.83 33.84
C LYS A 221 14.15 -21.98 34.05
N ALA A 222 13.68 -23.10 34.61
CA ALA A 222 14.51 -24.29 34.79
C ALA A 222 14.99 -24.87 33.45
N ILE A 223 14.13 -24.88 32.42
CA ILE A 223 14.51 -25.31 31.07
C ILE A 223 15.61 -24.41 30.50
N LEU A 224 15.44 -23.09 30.59
CA LEU A 224 16.42 -22.13 30.07
C LEU A 224 17.76 -22.16 30.83
N ALA A 225 17.75 -22.58 32.09
CA ALA A 225 18.95 -22.74 32.90
C ALA A 225 19.72 -24.04 32.61
N ASP A 226 19.11 -25.05 31.98
CA ASP A 226 19.75 -26.34 31.64
C ASP A 226 20.32 -26.30 30.20
N PRO A 227 21.66 -26.26 30.02
CA PRO A 227 22.28 -26.24 28.69
C PRO A 227 21.99 -27.48 27.86
N SER A 228 21.68 -28.63 28.49
CA SER A 228 21.31 -29.86 27.77
C SER A 228 19.97 -29.76 27.06
N LEU A 229 19.16 -28.74 27.37
CA LEU A 229 17.86 -28.49 26.76
C LEU A 229 17.87 -27.35 25.73
N ALA A 230 19.06 -26.97 25.24
CA ALA A 230 19.24 -25.87 24.27
C ALA A 230 18.28 -25.97 23.06
N GLY A 231 17.98 -27.17 22.58
CA GLY A 231 17.05 -27.41 21.46
C GLY A 231 15.62 -26.89 21.67
N VAL A 232 15.18 -26.65 22.91
CA VAL A 232 13.86 -26.07 23.22
C VAL A 232 13.93 -24.68 23.84
N HIS A 233 15.12 -24.08 23.98
CA HIS A 233 15.27 -22.77 24.60
C HIS A 233 14.50 -21.68 23.84
N GLY A 234 14.51 -21.71 22.51
CA GLY A 234 13.79 -20.73 21.66
C GLY A 234 12.28 -20.70 21.96
N ILE A 235 11.60 -21.83 21.78
CA ILE A 235 10.15 -21.95 22.04
C ILE A 235 9.80 -21.74 23.52
N THR A 236 10.70 -22.07 24.45
CA THR A 236 10.49 -21.86 25.90
C THR A 236 10.54 -20.39 26.26
N LYS A 237 11.44 -19.61 25.67
CA LYS A 237 11.41 -18.16 25.82
C LYS A 237 10.07 -17.61 25.31
N GLU A 238 9.49 -18.15 24.23
CA GLU A 238 8.22 -17.63 23.65
C GLU A 238 7.08 -17.83 24.62
N LEU A 239 7.08 -19.02 25.22
CA LEU A 239 6.17 -19.34 26.30
C LEU A 239 6.32 -18.40 27.49
N LEU A 240 7.52 -17.89 27.84
CA LEU A 240 7.64 -16.87 28.90
C LEU A 240 6.95 -15.54 28.54
N GLY A 241 7.01 -15.12 27.28
CA GLY A 241 6.25 -13.96 26.79
C GLY A 241 4.75 -14.19 26.91
N TYR A 242 4.28 -15.36 26.49
CA TYR A 242 2.89 -15.78 26.64
C TYR A 242 2.44 -15.88 28.11
N ILE A 243 3.26 -16.47 29.00
CA ILE A 243 3.00 -16.54 30.44
C ILE A 243 2.88 -15.14 31.02
N SER A 244 3.78 -14.21 30.65
CA SER A 244 3.73 -12.82 31.12
C SER A 244 2.43 -12.12 30.68
N ASN A 245 1.98 -12.39 29.45
CA ASN A 245 0.68 -11.91 28.96
C ASN A 245 -0.51 -12.55 29.69
N LEU A 246 -0.43 -13.83 30.06
CA LEU A 246 -1.49 -14.51 30.82
C LEU A 246 -1.54 -14.09 32.30
N GLU A 247 -0.37 -13.82 32.90
CA GLU A 247 -0.24 -13.28 34.26
C GLU A 247 -0.80 -11.88 34.32
N ASP A 248 -0.52 -11.10 33.26
CA ASP A 248 -0.84 -9.70 33.16
C ASP A 248 -0.42 -8.93 34.42
N THR A 249 0.84 -9.10 34.84
CA THR A 249 1.39 -8.42 36.00
C THR A 249 2.54 -7.51 35.62
N ALA A 250 2.69 -6.39 36.32
CA ALA A 250 3.82 -5.47 36.07
C ALA A 250 5.19 -6.16 36.18
N PRO A 251 5.47 -7.06 37.15
CA PRO A 251 6.73 -7.80 37.20
C PRO A 251 6.98 -8.70 35.98
N GLY A 252 5.95 -9.42 35.50
CA GLY A 252 6.07 -10.29 34.32
C GLY A 252 6.43 -9.50 33.05
N TRP A 253 5.70 -8.40 32.82
CA TRP A 253 6.00 -7.48 31.71
C TRP A 253 7.37 -6.81 31.84
N THR A 254 7.77 -6.42 33.05
CA THR A 254 9.09 -5.83 33.32
C THR A 254 10.22 -6.82 33.01
N GLU A 255 10.07 -8.08 33.43
CA GLU A 255 11.05 -9.13 33.13
C GLU A 255 11.20 -9.34 31.62
N LEU A 256 10.08 -9.41 30.88
CA LEU A 256 10.09 -9.52 29.42
C LEU A 256 10.83 -8.35 28.79
N ILE A 257 10.39 -7.11 29.04
CA ILE A 257 10.97 -5.90 28.45
C ILE A 257 12.47 -5.78 28.77
N ASN A 258 12.88 -6.05 30.02
CA ASN A 258 14.29 -6.00 30.42
C ASN A 258 15.14 -7.02 29.65
N SER A 259 14.63 -8.25 29.50
CA SER A 259 15.33 -9.30 28.75
C SER A 259 15.43 -8.99 27.26
N THR A 260 14.37 -8.45 26.67
CA THR A 260 14.31 -7.99 25.29
C THR A 260 15.33 -6.88 25.03
N ILE A 261 15.35 -5.85 25.88
CA ILE A 261 16.32 -4.75 25.74
C ILE A 261 17.75 -5.25 25.95
N ALA A 262 17.99 -6.18 26.88
CA ALA A 262 19.32 -6.74 27.09
C ALA A 262 19.86 -7.52 25.87
N ALA A 263 18.98 -8.21 25.12
CA ALA A 263 19.35 -8.84 23.85
C ALA A 263 19.62 -7.80 22.76
N LEU A 264 18.79 -6.75 22.69
CA LEU A 264 18.96 -5.62 21.78
C LEU A 264 20.16 -4.71 22.12
N ASP A 265 20.83 -4.89 23.27
CA ASP A 265 22.01 -4.10 23.63
C ASP A 265 23.35 -4.78 23.28
N LYS A 266 23.30 -6.00 22.71
CA LYS A 266 24.50 -6.75 22.32
C LYS A 266 25.13 -6.20 21.02
N PRO A 267 26.46 -6.03 20.94
CA PRO A 267 27.13 -5.66 19.69
C PRO A 267 26.86 -6.66 18.56
N THR A 268 26.77 -6.18 17.31
CA THR A 268 26.56 -7.04 16.12
C THR A 268 27.57 -8.19 16.03
N LYS A 269 28.85 -7.92 16.34
CA LYS A 269 29.91 -8.94 16.32
C LYS A 269 29.59 -10.14 17.24
N ASP A 270 29.05 -9.87 18.42
CA ASP A 270 28.72 -10.90 19.41
C ASP A 270 27.48 -11.70 18.97
N ILE A 271 26.48 -11.00 18.43
CA ILE A 271 25.26 -11.61 17.88
C ILE A 271 25.62 -12.56 16.73
N GLN A 272 26.44 -12.11 15.78
CA GLN A 272 26.84 -12.91 14.62
C GLN A 272 27.76 -14.07 14.99
N ALA A 273 28.52 -13.96 16.09
CA ALA A 273 29.39 -15.03 16.57
C ALA A 273 28.65 -16.15 17.32
N SER A 274 27.37 -15.99 17.65
CA SER A 274 26.60 -16.94 18.45
C SER A 274 25.21 -17.19 17.87
N PRO A 275 24.91 -18.41 17.36
CA PRO A 275 23.57 -18.76 16.89
C PRO A 275 22.48 -18.50 17.94
N GLN A 276 22.79 -18.70 19.22
CA GLN A 276 21.87 -18.40 20.32
C GLN A 276 21.58 -16.90 20.43
N LEU A 277 22.60 -16.05 20.36
CA LEU A 277 22.41 -14.60 20.42
C LEU A 277 21.71 -14.06 19.16
N ALA A 278 21.98 -14.66 17.99
CA ALA A 278 21.25 -14.38 16.75
C ALA A 278 19.74 -14.68 16.89
N SER A 279 19.40 -15.84 17.44
CA SER A 279 18.01 -16.22 17.73
C SER A 279 17.37 -15.29 18.76
N ASP A 280 18.08 -14.99 19.85
CA ASP A 280 17.60 -14.08 20.90
C ASP A 280 17.35 -12.67 20.36
N TYR A 281 18.21 -12.19 19.47
CA TYR A 281 18.06 -10.89 18.82
C TYR A 281 16.84 -10.84 17.90
N GLY A 282 16.69 -11.81 16.98
CA GLY A 282 15.53 -11.84 16.06
C GLY A 282 14.21 -11.90 16.82
N ARG A 283 14.19 -12.63 17.93
CA ARG A 283 13.05 -12.67 18.85
C ARG A 283 12.84 -11.35 19.57
N ALA A 284 13.91 -10.70 20.05
CA ALA A 284 13.79 -9.43 20.75
C ALA A 284 13.20 -8.31 19.86
N LEU A 285 13.44 -8.34 18.55
CA LEU A 285 12.78 -7.44 17.60
C LEU A 285 11.25 -7.65 17.55
N TYR A 286 10.77 -8.88 17.72
CA TYR A 286 9.34 -9.17 17.84
C TYR A 286 8.79 -8.75 19.21
N ASP A 287 9.47 -9.16 20.28
CA ASP A 287 9.01 -8.96 21.66
C ASP A 287 8.95 -7.47 22.05
N ILE A 288 9.80 -6.59 21.49
CA ILE A 288 9.78 -5.17 21.84
C ILE A 288 8.49 -4.48 21.37
N GLU A 289 7.98 -4.86 20.19
CA GLU A 289 6.68 -4.38 19.71
C GLU A 289 5.53 -5.01 20.48
N PHE A 290 5.59 -6.32 20.71
CA PHE A 290 4.58 -7.06 21.48
C PHE A 290 4.45 -6.55 22.92
N GLY A 291 5.57 -6.25 23.58
CA GLY A 291 5.64 -5.63 24.90
C GLY A 291 5.19 -4.17 24.93
N GLY A 292 4.73 -3.63 23.80
CA GLY A 292 4.11 -2.32 23.70
C GLY A 292 5.11 -1.16 23.72
N ILE A 293 6.41 -1.38 23.47
CA ILE A 293 7.40 -0.31 23.30
C ILE A 293 7.29 0.25 21.87
N ARG A 294 6.22 1.03 21.66
CA ARG A 294 5.84 1.67 20.40
C ARG A 294 5.10 2.99 20.67
N GLY A 295 4.81 3.76 19.63
CA GLY A 295 4.04 5.01 19.72
C GLY A 295 2.76 4.90 20.57
N LYS A 296 2.41 5.98 21.26
CA LYS A 296 1.26 6.08 22.16
C LYS A 296 0.35 7.22 21.76
N ALA A 297 -0.95 6.96 21.93
CA ALA A 297 -2.01 7.92 21.71
C ALA A 297 -2.02 9.08 22.69
N ASP A 298 -1.83 8.73 23.95
CA ASP A 298 -2.00 9.62 25.07
C ASP A 298 -0.67 9.75 25.82
N ASP A 299 -0.60 10.74 26.70
CA ASP A 299 0.63 11.14 27.38
C ASP A 299 0.85 10.43 28.73
N TRP A 300 0.04 9.42 29.06
CA TRP A 300 0.13 8.74 30.37
C TRP A 300 1.53 8.20 30.68
N TRP A 301 2.28 7.83 29.65
CA TRP A 301 3.63 7.30 29.77
C TRP A 301 4.67 8.39 30.08
N LEU A 302 4.40 9.65 29.71
CA LEU A 302 5.22 10.81 30.07
C LEU A 302 5.00 11.19 31.54
N ASP A 303 3.74 11.32 31.95
CA ASP A 303 3.38 11.77 33.31
C ASP A 303 3.37 10.66 34.36
N GLY A 304 3.39 9.40 33.93
CA GLY A 304 3.19 8.25 34.81
C GLY A 304 1.75 8.10 35.31
N THR A 305 0.79 8.82 34.73
CA THR A 305 -0.64 8.73 35.05
C THR A 305 -1.23 7.48 34.39
N LEU A 306 -1.01 6.33 35.01
CA LEU A 306 -1.41 5.03 34.48
C LEU A 306 -2.91 4.94 34.12
N PRO A 307 -3.28 4.29 32.99
CA PRO A 307 -4.68 4.06 32.63
C PRO A 307 -5.38 3.05 33.56
N GLU A 308 -6.69 2.87 33.44
CA GLU A 308 -7.44 1.85 34.18
C GLU A 308 -6.97 0.44 33.76
N ASN A 309 -6.60 -0.41 34.73
CA ASN A 309 -5.90 -1.71 34.56
C ASN A 309 -4.48 -1.63 33.93
N PRO A 310 -3.48 -1.02 34.61
CA PRO A 310 -2.23 -0.57 34.00
C PRO A 310 -1.05 -1.54 34.09
N THR A 311 -1.29 -2.84 34.10
CA THR A 311 -0.26 -3.86 34.35
C THR A 311 0.92 -3.76 33.39
N ILE A 312 0.67 -3.78 32.07
CA ILE A 312 1.69 -3.51 31.04
C ILE A 312 2.11 -2.03 31.01
N SER A 313 1.18 -1.11 31.26
CA SER A 313 1.44 0.34 31.24
C SER A 313 2.48 0.74 32.30
N LYS A 314 2.44 0.13 33.49
CA LYS A 314 3.45 0.35 34.52
C LYS A 314 4.83 -0.11 34.06
N ALA A 315 4.93 -1.29 33.48
CA ALA A 315 6.21 -1.81 32.96
C ALA A 315 6.77 -0.93 31.83
N ILE A 316 5.91 -0.40 30.94
CA ILE A 316 6.31 0.56 29.91
C ILE A 316 6.83 1.85 30.54
N VAL A 317 6.12 2.39 31.52
CA VAL A 317 6.51 3.62 32.24
C VAL A 317 7.85 3.43 32.95
N ASP A 318 8.04 2.31 33.64
CA ASP A 318 9.31 2.00 34.30
C ASP A 318 10.44 1.85 33.25
N ALA A 319 10.18 1.15 32.14
CA ALA A 319 11.14 0.96 31.06
C ALA A 319 11.57 2.28 30.39
N THR A 320 10.65 3.22 30.16
CA THR A 320 10.98 4.54 29.59
C THR A 320 11.86 5.39 30.51
N ARG A 321 11.82 5.15 31.82
CA ARG A 321 12.69 5.84 32.79
C ARG A 321 14.02 5.14 33.03
N GLN A 322 14.10 3.85 32.67
CA GLN A 322 15.28 3.04 32.87
C GLN A 322 16.15 2.93 31.61
N TYR A 323 15.55 2.86 30.43
CA TYR A 323 16.24 2.53 29.18
C TYR A 323 16.04 3.62 28.12
N PRO A 324 17.12 4.26 27.64
CA PRO A 324 17.03 5.26 26.58
C PRO A 324 16.36 4.78 25.30
N ILE A 325 16.54 3.52 24.89
CA ILE A 325 15.85 2.93 23.73
C ILE A 325 14.32 2.98 23.86
N ALA A 326 13.78 2.72 25.06
CA ALA A 326 12.33 2.69 25.27
C ALA A 326 11.73 4.10 25.17
N ALA A 327 12.33 5.08 25.85
CA ALA A 327 11.91 6.48 25.73
C ALA A 327 12.03 7.01 24.30
N TRP A 328 13.13 6.66 23.62
CA TRP A 328 13.40 7.12 22.26
C TRP A 328 12.42 6.55 21.24
N ILE A 329 12.15 5.23 21.28
CA ILE A 329 11.18 4.59 20.38
C ILE A 329 9.78 5.16 20.62
N ILE A 330 9.32 5.20 21.87
CA ILE A 330 7.96 5.65 22.18
C ILE A 330 7.78 7.13 21.83
N GLY A 331 8.71 8.00 22.26
CA GLY A 331 8.64 9.44 21.98
C GLY A 331 8.80 9.77 20.50
N GLY A 332 9.74 9.11 19.83
CA GLY A 332 9.99 9.25 18.41
C GLY A 332 8.77 8.84 17.57
N GLN A 333 8.25 7.62 17.76
CA GLN A 333 7.08 7.14 17.02
C GLN A 333 5.82 7.96 17.33
N SER A 334 5.56 8.32 18.59
CA SER A 334 4.38 9.13 18.96
C SER A 334 4.41 10.52 18.31
N THR A 335 5.60 11.09 18.13
CA THR A 335 5.76 12.39 17.49
C THR A 335 5.75 12.28 15.96
N GLN A 336 6.45 11.28 15.41
CA GLN A 336 6.53 10.99 13.98
C GLN A 336 5.16 10.69 13.37
N GLU A 337 4.29 10.02 14.13
CA GLU A 337 2.93 9.70 13.70
C GLU A 337 2.14 10.94 13.24
N TYR A 338 2.37 12.12 13.82
CA TYR A 338 1.74 13.34 13.33
C TYR A 338 2.19 13.64 11.89
N TYR A 339 3.49 13.61 11.61
CA TYR A 339 4.06 13.87 10.27
C TYR A 339 3.66 12.82 9.23
N GLU A 340 3.32 11.60 9.65
CA GLU A 340 2.80 10.56 8.77
C GLU A 340 1.29 10.73 8.46
N ARG A 341 0.55 11.41 9.34
CA ARG A 341 -0.91 11.56 9.25
C ARG A 341 -1.36 12.85 8.59
N ALA A 342 -0.52 13.88 8.54
CA ALA A 342 -0.85 15.16 7.94
C ALA A 342 0.31 15.73 7.13
N PRO A 343 0.02 16.48 6.05
CA PRO A 343 1.05 17.08 5.22
C PRO A 343 1.64 18.33 5.90
N TRP A 344 2.78 18.81 5.43
CA TRP A 344 3.49 19.93 6.07
C TRP A 344 2.70 21.23 6.09
N GLN A 345 1.69 21.35 5.21
CA GLN A 345 0.89 22.55 5.00
C GLN A 345 0.06 22.95 6.23
N VAL A 346 -0.23 22.01 7.13
CA VAL A 346 -1.00 22.26 8.36
C VAL A 346 -0.12 22.40 9.61
N ILE A 347 1.20 22.36 9.46
CA ILE A 347 2.12 22.59 10.58
C ILE A 347 2.04 24.06 10.98
N GLY A 348 1.47 24.31 12.16
CA GLY A 348 1.35 25.62 12.78
C GLY A 348 1.78 25.62 14.25
N PRO A 349 1.54 26.72 14.97
CA PRO A 349 1.98 26.89 16.36
C PRO A 349 1.53 25.78 17.31
N LYS A 350 0.27 25.28 17.20
CA LYS A 350 -0.18 24.15 18.04
C LYS A 350 0.62 22.87 17.79
N TRP A 351 0.92 22.59 16.52
CA TRP A 351 1.72 21.45 16.13
C TRP A 351 3.13 21.56 16.70
N GLU A 352 3.80 22.70 16.50
CA GLU A 352 5.15 22.93 17.00
C GLU A 352 5.21 22.84 18.54
N ALA A 353 4.23 23.40 19.24
CA ALA A 353 4.15 23.29 20.69
C ALA A 353 3.98 21.83 21.16
N ARG A 354 3.15 21.06 20.44
CA ARG A 354 2.91 19.64 20.75
C ARG A 354 4.16 18.79 20.52
N THR A 355 4.80 18.90 19.37
CA THR A 355 5.99 18.09 19.06
C THR A 355 7.18 18.48 19.92
N GLN A 356 7.35 19.77 20.24
CA GLN A 356 8.33 20.25 21.22
C GLN A 356 8.10 19.59 22.59
N SER A 357 6.86 19.65 23.10
CA SER A 357 6.51 19.08 24.42
C SER A 357 6.78 17.58 24.48
N LEU A 358 6.35 16.82 23.46
CA LEU A 358 6.56 15.38 23.38
C LEU A 358 8.04 15.04 23.37
N VAL A 359 8.83 15.66 22.49
CA VAL A 359 10.27 15.36 22.37
C VAL A 359 11.03 15.75 23.65
N ASP A 360 10.81 16.96 24.18
CA ASP A 360 11.49 17.42 25.40
C ASP A 360 11.20 16.52 26.59
N ARG A 361 9.93 16.20 26.82
CA ARG A 361 9.53 15.35 27.94
C ARG A 361 10.03 13.92 27.76
N SER A 362 10.04 13.39 26.54
CA SER A 362 10.61 12.07 26.24
C SER A 362 12.11 12.00 26.57
N LEU A 363 12.88 13.00 26.12
CA LEU A 363 14.31 13.10 26.40
C LEU A 363 14.61 13.31 27.88
N ALA A 364 13.69 13.93 28.63
CA ALA A 364 13.83 14.15 30.06
C ALA A 364 13.54 12.89 30.91
N LEU A 365 12.89 11.86 30.35
CA LEU A 365 12.55 10.63 31.11
C LEU A 365 13.79 9.84 31.54
N VAL A 366 14.89 9.93 30.79
CA VAL A 366 16.06 9.07 30.97
C VAL A 366 17.35 9.76 30.55
N ALA A 367 18.42 9.58 31.33
CA ALA A 367 19.74 10.12 31.03
C ALA A 367 20.50 9.23 30.02
N GLY A 368 21.53 9.78 29.38
CA GLY A 368 22.47 9.01 28.56
C GLY A 368 21.96 8.62 27.17
N MET A 369 21.04 9.40 26.59
CA MET A 369 20.62 9.23 25.19
C MET A 369 21.84 9.32 24.25
N PRO A 370 22.08 8.33 23.36
CA PRO A 370 23.17 8.40 22.38
C PRO A 370 23.08 9.66 21.52
N PRO A 371 24.20 10.34 21.20
CA PRO A 371 24.18 11.61 20.49
C PRO A 371 23.41 11.59 19.15
N LEU A 372 23.64 10.58 18.30
CA LEU A 372 22.93 10.46 17.02
C LEU A 372 21.44 10.17 17.21
N ALA A 373 21.07 9.35 18.20
CA ALA A 373 19.67 9.10 18.55
C ALA A 373 18.99 10.39 19.03
N LYS A 374 19.68 11.18 19.87
CA LYS A 374 19.22 12.49 20.31
C LYS A 374 19.02 13.44 19.12
N ASP A 375 19.98 13.50 18.20
CA ASP A 375 19.88 14.37 17.01
C ASP A 375 18.66 14.02 16.14
N VAL A 376 18.40 12.73 15.93
CA VAL A 376 17.25 12.26 15.14
C VAL A 376 15.92 12.61 15.80
N ILE A 377 15.76 12.39 17.10
CA ILE A 377 14.50 12.73 17.79
C ILE A 377 14.31 14.25 17.95
N GLU A 378 15.39 15.02 18.10
CA GLU A 378 15.32 16.49 18.15
C GLU A 378 14.92 17.12 16.81
N ALA A 379 15.21 16.46 15.68
CA ALA A 379 14.77 16.93 14.36
C ALA A 379 13.24 17.05 14.22
N LEU A 380 12.49 16.23 14.97
CA LEU A 380 11.03 16.25 15.02
C LEU A 380 10.45 17.53 15.65
N LYS A 381 11.21 18.21 16.51
CA LYS A 381 10.81 19.48 17.14
C LYS A 381 11.56 20.69 16.57
N ALA A 382 12.39 20.49 15.55
CA ALA A 382 13.16 21.58 14.97
C ALA A 382 12.24 22.68 14.45
N LYS A 383 12.58 23.93 14.81
CA LYS A 383 11.85 25.14 14.42
C LYS A 383 12.36 25.67 13.09
N SER A 384 11.57 26.57 12.50
CA SER A 384 11.89 27.24 11.24
C SER A 384 12.85 28.43 11.40
N ASP A 385 13.45 28.68 12.57
CA ASP A 385 14.43 29.75 12.79
C ASP A 385 15.82 29.42 12.20
N ASP A 386 16.61 30.46 11.88
CA ASP A 386 17.89 30.32 11.16
C ASP A 386 18.90 29.39 11.86
N ALA A 387 18.94 29.40 13.19
CA ALA A 387 19.88 28.57 13.94
C ALA A 387 19.49 27.09 13.88
N SER A 388 18.20 26.79 14.11
CA SER A 388 17.66 25.43 14.02
C SER A 388 17.84 24.84 12.63
N ARG A 389 17.52 25.61 11.57
CA ARG A 389 17.66 25.14 10.18
C ARG A 389 19.11 24.87 9.81
N LYS A 390 20.02 25.81 10.12
CA LYS A 390 21.44 25.64 9.82
C LYS A 390 22.00 24.40 10.53
N ALA A 391 21.71 24.24 11.81
CA ALA A 391 22.19 23.09 12.57
C ALA A 391 21.69 21.76 12.00
N LEU A 392 20.44 21.72 11.52
CA LEU A 392 19.85 20.52 10.94
C LEU A 392 20.45 20.17 9.57
N TRP A 393 20.71 21.17 8.72
CA TRP A 393 21.43 20.97 7.46
C TRP A 393 22.86 20.49 7.69
N ASP A 394 23.60 21.09 8.63
CA ASP A 394 24.96 20.66 8.96
C ASP A 394 24.98 19.16 9.37
N LYS A 395 23.99 18.73 10.18
CA LYS A 395 23.82 17.32 10.58
C LYS A 395 23.43 16.42 9.41
N ALA A 396 22.47 16.83 8.58
CA ALA A 396 22.01 16.05 7.43
C ALA A 396 23.14 15.81 6.41
N VAL A 397 23.92 16.86 6.09
CA VAL A 397 25.07 16.77 5.18
C VAL A 397 26.16 15.89 5.78
N ALA A 398 26.49 16.06 7.06
CA ALA A 398 27.47 15.23 7.73
C ALA A 398 27.06 13.75 7.72
N ALA A 399 25.80 13.45 8.01
CA ALA A 399 25.30 12.09 8.05
C ALA A 399 25.29 11.43 6.66
N ALA A 400 24.85 12.16 5.64
CA ALA A 400 24.85 11.66 4.27
C ALA A 400 26.28 11.44 3.74
N ARG A 401 27.21 12.33 4.08
CA ARG A 401 28.63 12.14 3.77
C ARG A 401 29.20 10.91 4.45
N ALA A 402 28.93 10.72 5.75
CA ALA A 402 29.38 9.55 6.49
C ALA A 402 28.78 8.25 5.92
N ALA A 403 27.49 8.24 5.58
CA ALA A 403 26.85 7.12 4.90
C ALA A 403 27.52 6.83 3.55
N ASN A 404 27.76 7.86 2.75
CA ASN A 404 28.41 7.72 1.46
C ASN A 404 29.86 7.17 1.61
N ASP A 405 30.69 7.84 2.43
CA ASP A 405 32.12 7.54 2.59
C ASP A 405 32.38 6.17 3.26
N SER A 406 31.43 5.69 4.06
CA SER A 406 31.47 4.36 4.69
C SER A 406 30.76 3.26 3.90
N CYS A 407 30.21 3.56 2.73
CA CYS A 407 29.34 2.67 1.97
C CYS A 407 28.12 2.13 2.77
N GLY A 408 27.53 2.97 3.62
CA GLY A 408 26.34 2.67 4.40
C GLY A 408 26.61 1.96 5.73
N THR A 409 27.87 1.80 6.13
CA THR A 409 28.23 1.06 7.36
C THR A 409 28.39 1.95 8.59
N ALA A 410 28.54 3.26 8.42
CA ALA A 410 28.65 4.21 9.53
C ALA A 410 27.31 4.34 10.29
N PRO A 411 27.32 4.54 11.62
CA PRO A 411 26.13 4.81 12.44
C PRO A 411 25.22 5.92 11.88
N GLU A 412 25.82 6.95 11.32
CA GLU A 412 25.14 8.10 10.73
C GLU A 412 24.23 7.74 9.55
N THR A 413 24.46 6.59 8.91
CA THR A 413 23.59 6.06 7.84
C THR A 413 22.14 5.94 8.33
N ALA A 414 21.94 5.57 9.60
CA ALA A 414 20.61 5.47 10.20
C ALA A 414 19.94 6.83 10.47
N ALA A 415 20.72 7.91 10.52
CA ALA A 415 20.20 9.26 10.73
C ALA A 415 19.95 10.03 9.42
N ALA A 416 20.67 9.66 8.35
CA ALA A 416 20.77 10.46 7.12
C ALA A 416 19.40 10.81 6.51
N GLY A 417 18.52 9.82 6.35
CA GLY A 417 17.20 10.04 5.77
C GLY A 417 16.30 10.96 6.61
N THR A 418 16.17 10.67 7.91
CA THR A 418 15.32 11.45 8.82
C THR A 418 15.79 12.89 8.97
N LEU A 419 17.12 13.10 9.08
CA LEU A 419 17.69 14.44 9.16
C LEU A 419 17.48 15.24 7.86
N LEU A 420 17.64 14.60 6.69
CA LEU A 420 17.35 15.24 5.40
C LEU A 420 15.89 15.70 5.33
N THR A 421 14.94 14.80 5.61
CA THR A 421 13.51 15.11 5.57
C THR A 421 13.16 16.32 6.42
N HIS A 422 13.64 16.37 7.66
CA HIS A 422 13.32 17.49 8.53
C HIS A 422 14.11 18.75 8.19
N ALA A 423 15.34 18.68 7.65
CA ALA A 423 16.09 19.83 7.15
C ALA A 423 15.32 20.54 6.02
N VAL A 424 14.83 19.76 5.05
CA VAL A 424 14.01 20.27 3.94
C VAL A 424 12.70 20.86 4.46
N ARG A 425 12.01 20.14 5.35
CA ARG A 425 10.75 20.62 5.97
C ARG A 425 10.93 21.99 6.63
N VAL A 426 11.93 22.15 7.50
CA VAL A 426 12.08 23.42 8.25
C VAL A 426 12.50 24.59 7.34
N SER A 427 13.29 24.34 6.28
CA SER A 427 13.58 25.33 5.24
C SER A 427 12.35 25.74 4.45
N ALA A 428 11.50 24.77 4.09
CA ALA A 428 10.24 25.03 3.39
C ALA A 428 9.25 25.84 4.26
N LEU A 429 9.11 25.48 5.54
CA LEU A 429 8.27 26.22 6.51
C LEU A 429 8.78 27.65 6.74
N ALA A 430 10.09 27.88 6.64
CA ALA A 430 10.69 29.21 6.74
C ALA A 430 10.66 30.03 5.43
N GLY A 431 10.14 29.46 4.33
CA GLY A 431 10.20 30.07 2.99
C GLY A 431 11.62 30.19 2.41
N LYS A 432 12.58 29.42 2.94
CA LYS A 432 13.99 29.38 2.48
C LYS A 432 14.16 28.29 1.42
N PHE A 433 13.45 28.42 0.32
CA PHE A 433 13.42 27.38 -0.73
C PHE A 433 14.77 27.19 -1.43
N ASP A 434 15.53 28.27 -1.68
CA ASP A 434 16.88 28.15 -2.27
C ASP A 434 17.82 27.30 -1.40
N GLU A 435 17.74 27.43 -0.07
CA GLU A 435 18.49 26.59 0.89
C GLU A 435 18.08 25.12 0.75
N ALA A 436 16.78 24.83 0.62
CA ALA A 436 16.29 23.47 0.41
C ALA A 436 16.75 22.89 -0.95
N TYR A 437 16.69 23.69 -2.02
CA TYR A 437 17.10 23.27 -3.36
C TYR A 437 18.61 23.02 -3.45
N ASP A 438 19.43 23.91 -2.90
CA ASP A 438 20.89 23.75 -2.86
C ASP A 438 21.28 22.53 -2.00
N GLY A 439 20.61 22.35 -0.86
CA GLY A 439 20.81 21.19 0.01
C GLY A 439 20.46 19.87 -0.67
N LEU A 440 19.32 19.79 -1.36
CA LEU A 440 18.90 18.60 -2.13
C LEU A 440 19.82 18.36 -3.35
N ALA A 441 20.18 19.41 -4.07
CA ALA A 441 21.07 19.31 -5.23
C ALA A 441 22.47 18.79 -4.84
N SER A 442 22.96 19.13 -3.65
CA SER A 442 24.26 18.69 -3.13
C SER A 442 24.22 17.35 -2.35
N TYR A 443 23.03 16.81 -2.09
CA TYR A 443 22.88 15.56 -1.34
C TYR A 443 23.48 14.37 -2.10
N PRO A 444 24.35 13.54 -1.49
CA PRO A 444 25.10 12.50 -2.20
C PRO A 444 24.30 11.21 -2.47
N VAL A 445 23.20 10.97 -1.76
CA VAL A 445 22.43 9.70 -1.83
C VAL A 445 21.07 9.90 -2.51
N LYS A 446 21.08 10.40 -3.76
CA LYS A 446 19.86 10.78 -4.50
C LYS A 446 18.98 9.60 -4.95
N GLY A 447 19.55 8.39 -5.02
CA GLY A 447 18.80 7.19 -5.38
C GLY A 447 17.98 6.59 -4.24
N SER A 448 17.99 7.19 -3.06
CA SER A 448 17.26 6.71 -1.89
C SER A 448 15.78 7.12 -1.93
N VAL A 449 14.91 6.24 -1.46
CA VAL A 449 13.51 6.54 -1.11
C VAL A 449 13.44 7.72 -0.14
N ALA A 450 14.37 7.81 0.82
CA ALA A 450 14.45 8.95 1.74
C ALA A 450 14.60 10.29 1.00
N TYR A 451 15.43 10.35 -0.05
CA TYR A 451 15.58 11.54 -0.88
C TYR A 451 14.31 11.83 -1.70
N MET A 452 13.77 10.81 -2.37
CA MET A 452 12.64 11.02 -3.28
C MET A 452 11.30 11.18 -2.54
N GLN A 453 10.89 10.17 -1.79
CA GLN A 453 9.56 10.07 -1.19
C GLN A 453 9.43 10.85 0.12
N ASN A 454 10.53 11.02 0.87
CA ASN A 454 10.47 11.72 2.16
C ASN A 454 10.95 13.17 2.11
N ALA A 455 11.54 13.63 1.00
CA ALA A 455 12.04 15.01 0.88
C ALA A 455 11.55 15.73 -0.39
N ILE A 456 11.84 15.21 -1.59
CA ILE A 456 11.47 15.87 -2.86
C ILE A 456 9.96 15.95 -3.04
N VAL A 457 9.26 14.83 -2.89
CA VAL A 457 7.80 14.76 -3.06
C VAL A 457 7.07 15.65 -2.03
N PRO A 458 7.30 15.53 -0.71
CA PRO A 458 6.65 16.38 0.29
C PRO A 458 6.96 17.87 0.12
N LEU A 459 8.17 18.23 -0.35
CA LEU A 459 8.51 19.61 -0.67
C LEU A 459 7.64 20.16 -1.80
N GLY A 460 7.51 19.43 -2.91
CA GLY A 460 6.65 19.83 -4.03
C GLY A 460 5.17 19.90 -3.63
N GLN A 461 4.69 18.93 -2.86
CA GLN A 461 3.33 18.92 -2.31
C GLN A 461 3.07 20.11 -1.39
N TYR A 462 4.03 20.45 -0.53
CA TYR A 462 3.94 21.61 0.35
C TYR A 462 3.86 22.91 -0.46
N ILE A 463 4.78 23.13 -1.41
CA ILE A 463 4.82 24.36 -2.23
C ILE A 463 3.49 24.52 -2.98
N LEU A 464 3.02 23.45 -3.65
CA LEU A 464 1.77 23.48 -4.40
C LEU A 464 0.55 23.65 -3.49
N GLY A 465 0.48 22.92 -2.37
CA GLY A 465 -0.61 23.00 -1.41
C GLY A 465 -0.71 24.35 -0.68
N GLN A 466 0.41 25.07 -0.56
CA GLN A 466 0.43 26.46 -0.09
C GLN A 466 0.00 27.48 -1.18
N GLY A 467 -0.28 27.03 -2.41
CA GLY A 467 -0.65 27.89 -3.53
C GLY A 467 0.52 28.67 -4.14
N MET A 468 1.77 28.28 -3.85
CA MET A 468 2.97 29.01 -4.27
C MET A 468 3.40 28.62 -5.70
N VAL A 469 2.56 28.91 -6.70
CA VAL A 469 2.75 28.45 -8.09
C VAL A 469 4.09 28.90 -8.70
N GLU A 470 4.52 30.15 -8.49
CA GLU A 470 5.81 30.63 -9.01
C GLU A 470 7.00 29.90 -8.38
N GLU A 471 6.88 29.54 -7.10
CA GLU A 471 7.91 28.76 -6.42
C GLU A 471 7.89 27.30 -6.87
N ALA A 472 6.71 26.74 -7.19
CA ALA A 472 6.60 25.41 -7.77
C ALA A 472 7.27 25.32 -9.15
N ARG A 473 7.27 26.42 -9.93
CA ARG A 473 8.04 26.50 -11.19
C ARG A 473 9.53 26.47 -10.94
N LYS A 474 10.03 27.21 -9.95
CA LYS A 474 11.44 27.14 -9.55
C LYS A 474 11.82 25.75 -9.07
N PHE A 475 10.99 25.12 -8.24
CA PHE A 475 11.17 23.72 -7.82
C PHE A 475 11.31 22.79 -9.03
N ARG A 476 10.37 22.87 -10.00
CA ARG A 476 10.44 22.13 -11.26
C ARG A 476 11.77 22.35 -11.98
N ASP A 477 12.14 23.60 -12.21
CA ASP A 477 13.30 23.95 -13.03
C ASP A 477 14.63 23.61 -12.34
N ARG A 478 14.67 23.65 -11.00
CA ARG A 478 15.88 23.41 -10.20
C ARG A 478 16.10 21.93 -9.87
N LEU A 479 15.03 21.16 -9.65
CA LEU A 479 15.13 19.80 -9.11
C LEU A 479 14.62 18.72 -10.05
N LEU A 480 13.61 19.01 -10.89
CA LEU A 480 13.02 18.02 -11.81
C LEU A 480 13.78 17.98 -13.14
N THR A 481 15.07 17.67 -13.07
CA THR A 481 15.98 17.57 -14.21
C THR A 481 15.74 16.29 -15.02
N ASP A 482 16.26 16.24 -16.25
CA ASP A 482 16.17 15.05 -17.11
C ASP A 482 16.78 13.81 -16.42
N ASP A 483 17.89 13.99 -15.69
CA ASP A 483 18.51 12.92 -14.90
C ASP A 483 17.60 12.42 -13.76
N LEU A 484 16.86 13.32 -13.10
CA LEU A 484 15.90 12.91 -12.08
C LEU A 484 14.77 12.10 -12.71
N TRP A 485 14.20 12.57 -13.82
CA TRP A 485 13.15 11.84 -14.53
C TRP A 485 13.60 10.45 -14.97
N ALA A 486 14.81 10.33 -15.51
CA ALA A 486 15.40 9.05 -15.89
C ALA A 486 15.60 8.11 -14.67
N SER A 487 15.89 8.66 -13.49
CA SER A 487 16.02 7.85 -12.26
C SER A 487 14.70 7.26 -11.76
N LEU A 488 13.57 7.82 -12.20
CA LEU A 488 12.22 7.46 -11.76
C LEU A 488 11.53 6.38 -12.61
N ASP A 489 12.22 5.79 -13.59
CA ASP A 489 11.64 4.79 -14.49
C ASP A 489 11.02 3.57 -13.76
N LYS A 490 11.47 3.29 -12.54
CA LYS A 490 10.96 2.20 -11.68
C LYS A 490 10.13 2.68 -10.48
N ASP A 491 9.97 3.98 -10.28
CA ASP A 491 9.13 4.59 -9.23
C ASP A 491 8.02 5.42 -9.87
N GLU A 492 7.06 4.71 -10.46
CA GLU A 492 5.91 5.30 -11.14
C GLU A 492 5.08 6.21 -10.21
N GLY A 493 5.00 5.85 -8.92
CA GLY A 493 4.28 6.64 -7.92
C GLY A 493 4.86 8.04 -7.75
N SER A 494 6.16 8.14 -7.44
CA SER A 494 6.85 9.44 -7.31
C SER A 494 6.86 10.20 -8.64
N ARG A 495 7.08 9.50 -9.77
CA ARG A 495 7.06 10.11 -11.11
C ARG A 495 5.74 10.82 -11.39
N ASN A 496 4.62 10.15 -11.16
CA ASN A 496 3.29 10.70 -11.44
C ASN A 496 2.97 11.87 -10.51
N VAL A 497 3.29 11.78 -9.23
CA VAL A 497 3.10 12.90 -8.28
C VAL A 497 3.90 14.13 -8.71
N LEU A 498 5.17 13.98 -9.05
CA LEU A 498 6.01 15.10 -9.50
C LEU A 498 5.57 15.65 -10.85
N ALA A 499 5.12 14.78 -11.77
CA ALA A 499 4.56 15.20 -13.05
C ALA A 499 3.32 16.07 -12.82
N GLN A 500 2.39 15.63 -11.98
CA GLN A 500 1.18 16.40 -11.66
C GLN A 500 1.48 17.70 -10.92
N ILE A 501 2.47 17.74 -10.02
CA ILE A 501 2.94 18.99 -9.41
C ILE A 501 3.44 19.96 -10.49
N ALA A 502 4.28 19.48 -11.42
CA ALA A 502 4.78 20.29 -12.53
C ALA A 502 3.67 20.73 -13.50
N MET A 503 2.63 19.91 -13.68
CA MET A 503 1.44 20.26 -14.45
C MET A 503 0.69 21.42 -13.80
N TRP A 504 0.38 21.34 -12.51
CA TRP A 504 -0.32 22.41 -11.79
C TRP A 504 0.52 23.68 -11.61
N ALA A 505 1.84 23.57 -11.67
CA ALA A 505 2.75 24.71 -11.69
C ALA A 505 2.85 25.41 -13.07
N ALA A 506 2.36 24.78 -14.14
CA ALA A 506 2.61 25.23 -15.50
C ALA A 506 2.10 26.67 -15.77
N GLU A 507 2.97 27.48 -16.36
CA GLU A 507 2.70 28.85 -16.81
C GLU A 507 1.91 28.89 -18.13
N ASP A 508 1.99 27.82 -18.93
CA ASP A 508 1.30 27.71 -20.21
C ASP A 508 1.00 26.25 -20.60
N ARG A 509 0.38 26.08 -21.78
CA ARG A 509 0.01 24.77 -22.30
C ARG A 509 1.23 23.91 -22.70
N ALA A 510 2.32 24.52 -23.15
CA ALA A 510 3.51 23.79 -23.58
C ALA A 510 4.20 23.14 -22.37
N GLN A 511 4.35 23.88 -21.28
CA GLN A 511 4.90 23.34 -20.03
C GLN A 511 3.97 22.29 -19.40
N TRP A 512 2.65 22.50 -19.47
CA TRP A 512 1.69 21.49 -19.03
C TRP A 512 1.81 20.19 -19.83
N ASN A 513 1.92 20.26 -21.17
CA ASN A 513 2.14 19.08 -22.02
C ASN A 513 3.50 18.41 -21.72
N LYS A 514 4.57 19.19 -21.47
CA LYS A 514 5.89 18.67 -21.11
C LYS A 514 5.83 17.87 -19.80
N ALA A 515 5.16 18.41 -18.78
CA ALA A 515 4.97 17.71 -17.52
C ALA A 515 4.07 16.45 -17.68
N LEU A 516 2.98 16.56 -18.44
CA LEU A 516 2.09 15.44 -18.74
C LEU A 516 2.81 14.26 -19.41
N ALA A 517 3.86 14.50 -20.19
CA ALA A 517 4.63 13.43 -20.83
C ALA A 517 5.22 12.42 -19.83
N HIS A 518 5.51 12.86 -18.60
CA HIS A 518 6.06 12.04 -17.53
C HIS A 518 4.99 11.28 -16.71
N ASP A 519 3.71 11.64 -16.81
CA ASP A 519 2.61 10.93 -16.14
C ASP A 519 2.25 9.67 -16.95
N SER A 520 2.22 8.50 -16.31
CA SER A 520 1.84 7.25 -16.98
C SER A 520 0.32 7.10 -17.17
N VAL A 521 -0.50 7.83 -16.41
CA VAL A 521 -1.96 7.73 -16.42
C VAL A 521 -2.57 9.04 -16.93
N LYS A 522 -2.10 9.50 -18.11
CA LYS A 522 -2.43 10.83 -18.67
C LYS A 522 -3.93 11.08 -18.77
N THR A 523 -4.69 10.07 -19.21
CA THR A 523 -6.14 10.15 -19.37
C THR A 523 -6.93 10.04 -18.05
N GLY A 524 -6.27 9.75 -16.93
CA GLY A 524 -6.88 9.67 -15.59
C GLY A 524 -7.16 11.02 -14.94
N LEU A 525 -6.66 12.13 -15.48
CA LEU A 525 -6.76 13.46 -14.86
C LEU A 525 -8.17 14.07 -15.01
N SER A 526 -8.86 14.40 -13.91
CA SER A 526 -10.21 14.99 -13.95
C SER A 526 -10.26 16.30 -14.75
N LEU A 527 -9.16 17.05 -14.84
CA LEU A 527 -9.08 18.28 -15.62
C LEU A 527 -9.44 18.07 -17.11
N LEU A 528 -9.15 16.89 -17.67
CA LEU A 528 -9.47 16.56 -19.06
C LEU A 528 -10.98 16.53 -19.32
N ASN A 529 -11.80 16.21 -18.32
CA ASN A 529 -13.25 16.23 -18.45
C ASN A 529 -13.78 17.64 -18.73
N PHE A 530 -13.05 18.69 -18.34
CA PHE A 530 -13.47 20.08 -18.54
C PHE A 530 -13.02 20.69 -19.87
N LEU A 531 -12.05 20.09 -20.55
CA LEU A 531 -11.54 20.60 -21.83
C LEU A 531 -12.62 20.55 -22.92
N PRO A 532 -12.77 21.58 -23.77
CA PRO A 532 -13.75 21.55 -24.84
C PRO A 532 -13.44 20.45 -25.86
N ALA A 533 -14.46 19.94 -26.55
CA ALA A 533 -14.31 18.87 -27.55
C ALA A 533 -13.26 19.20 -28.65
N LYS A 534 -13.09 20.48 -28.99
CA LYS A 534 -12.07 20.92 -29.95
C LYS A 534 -10.64 20.62 -29.45
N ASP A 535 -10.39 20.80 -28.15
CA ASP A 535 -9.08 20.60 -27.54
C ASP A 535 -8.81 19.10 -27.40
N LEU A 536 -9.81 18.32 -26.97
CA LEU A 536 -9.72 16.86 -26.92
C LEU A 536 -9.43 16.25 -28.31
N ARG A 537 -10.09 16.74 -29.36
CA ARG A 537 -9.81 16.36 -30.76
C ARG A 537 -8.39 16.72 -31.20
N ALA A 538 -7.87 17.88 -30.77
CA ALA A 538 -6.50 18.27 -31.07
C ALA A 538 -5.47 17.38 -30.34
N MET A 539 -5.72 17.07 -29.06
CA MET A 539 -4.88 16.18 -28.27
C MET A 539 -4.82 14.76 -28.86
N ALA A 540 -5.92 14.24 -29.39
CA ALA A 540 -5.95 12.94 -30.05
C ALA A 540 -5.02 12.82 -31.28
N LYS A 541 -4.53 13.95 -31.81
CA LYS A 541 -3.59 13.99 -32.95
C LYS A 541 -2.13 13.95 -32.51
N ASP A 542 -1.84 14.07 -31.22
CA ASP A 542 -0.48 14.07 -30.70
C ASP A 542 0.00 12.63 -30.43
N GLU A 543 0.74 12.07 -31.38
CA GLU A 543 1.28 10.71 -31.30
C GLU A 543 2.50 10.60 -30.38
N ALA A 544 3.13 11.73 -30.05
CA ALA A 544 4.28 11.76 -29.17
C ALA A 544 3.84 11.73 -27.69
N LEU A 545 2.69 12.34 -27.39
CA LEU A 545 2.21 12.48 -26.02
C LEU A 545 1.26 11.35 -25.58
N PHE A 546 0.42 10.82 -26.48
CA PHE A 546 -0.63 9.87 -26.12
C PHE A 546 -0.48 8.52 -26.83
N THR A 547 -0.77 7.43 -26.13
CA THR A 547 -0.82 6.10 -26.75
C THR A 547 -1.97 5.99 -27.76
N PRO A 548 -1.97 5.00 -28.67
CA PRO A 548 -3.09 4.76 -29.58
C PRO A 548 -4.45 4.67 -28.86
N GLU A 549 -4.50 3.99 -27.72
CA GLU A 549 -5.72 3.80 -26.92
C GLU A 549 -6.21 5.12 -26.30
N GLU A 550 -5.29 5.93 -25.79
CA GLU A 550 -5.60 7.25 -25.23
C GLU A 550 -6.10 8.20 -26.32
N ARG A 551 -5.47 8.20 -27.48
CA ARG A 551 -5.92 8.98 -28.66
C ARG A 551 -7.30 8.55 -29.11
N ALA A 552 -7.56 7.25 -29.14
CA ALA A 552 -8.85 6.68 -29.49
C ALA A 552 -9.95 7.12 -28.50
N LEU A 553 -9.65 7.16 -27.20
CA LEU A 553 -10.55 7.68 -26.16
C LEU A 553 -10.82 9.18 -26.35
N LEU A 554 -9.78 10.00 -26.48
CA LEU A 554 -9.90 11.45 -26.63
C LEU A 554 -10.76 11.85 -27.83
N ILE A 555 -10.54 11.25 -29.00
CA ILE A 555 -11.31 11.54 -30.22
C ILE A 555 -12.76 11.07 -30.09
N ARG A 556 -13.00 9.91 -29.47
CA ARG A 556 -14.33 9.34 -29.26
C ARG A 556 -15.15 10.19 -28.30
N THR A 557 -14.54 10.63 -27.20
CA THR A 557 -15.16 11.56 -26.24
C THR A 557 -15.49 12.90 -26.90
N ALA A 558 -14.54 13.48 -27.66
CA ALA A 558 -14.76 14.73 -28.38
C ALA A 558 -15.92 14.65 -29.39
N TRP A 559 -15.97 13.56 -30.16
CA TRP A 559 -17.01 13.33 -31.17
C TRP A 559 -18.38 13.16 -30.51
N THR A 560 -18.44 12.37 -29.43
CA THR A 560 -19.67 12.09 -28.69
C THR A 560 -20.25 13.35 -28.06
N ARG A 561 -19.41 14.25 -27.52
CA ARG A 561 -19.86 15.55 -26.99
C ARG A 561 -20.57 16.41 -28.04
N LEU A 562 -20.17 16.36 -29.31
CA LEU A 562 -20.91 17.07 -30.37
C LEU A 562 -22.26 16.40 -30.63
N TYR A 563 -22.27 15.08 -30.78
CA TYR A 563 -23.48 14.32 -31.05
C TYR A 563 -24.53 14.49 -29.94
N ALA A 564 -24.13 14.33 -28.68
CA ALA A 564 -25.00 14.39 -27.51
C ALA A 564 -25.65 15.78 -27.32
N ARG A 565 -24.98 16.85 -27.76
CA ARG A 565 -25.52 18.22 -27.82
C ARG A 565 -26.46 18.47 -29.02
N GLY A 566 -26.84 17.42 -29.75
CA GLY A 566 -27.73 17.50 -30.91
C GLY A 566 -27.07 18.06 -32.18
N ARG A 567 -25.73 18.15 -32.21
CA ARG A 567 -24.99 18.56 -33.41
C ARG A 567 -24.66 17.33 -34.26
N VAL A 568 -24.60 17.51 -35.57
CA VAL A 568 -24.15 16.49 -36.51
C VAL A 568 -22.64 16.67 -36.69
N PRO A 569 -21.77 15.75 -36.24
CA PRO A 569 -20.35 15.85 -36.52
C PRO A 569 -20.10 15.87 -38.02
N GLU A 570 -19.16 16.71 -38.44
CA GLU A 570 -18.73 16.77 -39.84
C GLU A 570 -18.12 15.44 -40.31
N LYS A 571 -18.16 15.21 -41.62
CA LYS A 571 -17.69 13.94 -42.21
C LYS A 571 -16.21 13.68 -41.90
N SER A 572 -15.36 14.69 -42.04
CA SER A 572 -13.92 14.63 -41.73
C SER A 572 -13.66 14.23 -40.26
N PHE A 573 -14.44 14.74 -39.31
CA PHE A 573 -14.30 14.36 -37.90
C PHE A 573 -14.75 12.91 -37.66
N THR A 574 -15.77 12.43 -38.38
CA THR A 574 -16.18 11.02 -38.30
C THR A 574 -15.13 10.10 -38.92
N GLU A 575 -14.47 10.52 -39.99
CA GLU A 575 -13.34 9.81 -40.58
C GLU A 575 -12.13 9.75 -39.63
N GLU A 576 -11.81 10.85 -38.93
CA GLU A 576 -10.79 10.87 -37.87
C GLU A 576 -11.13 9.92 -36.70
N LEU A 577 -12.40 9.92 -36.24
CA LEU A 577 -12.89 8.98 -35.22
C LEU A 577 -12.60 7.54 -35.65
N TYR A 578 -13.00 7.17 -36.87
CA TYR A 578 -12.84 5.82 -37.39
C TYR A 578 -11.39 5.42 -37.65
N ALA A 579 -10.52 6.37 -38.00
CA ALA A 579 -9.10 6.11 -38.17
C ALA A 579 -8.43 5.70 -36.85
N LEU A 580 -8.84 6.31 -35.73
CA LEU A 580 -8.31 6.03 -34.40
C LEU A 580 -9.11 4.96 -33.63
N ASN A 581 -10.35 4.67 -34.04
CA ASN A 581 -11.22 3.65 -33.43
C ASN A 581 -11.68 2.64 -34.51
N PRO A 582 -10.81 1.70 -34.93
CA PRO A 582 -11.13 0.72 -35.96
C PRO A 582 -12.34 -0.16 -35.60
N ASP A 583 -12.57 -0.46 -34.33
CA ASP A 583 -13.73 -1.26 -33.91
C ASP A 583 -15.05 -0.50 -34.05
N VAL A 584 -15.04 0.80 -33.73
CA VAL A 584 -16.22 1.67 -33.99
C VAL A 584 -16.48 1.75 -35.49
N LYS A 585 -15.42 1.83 -36.30
CA LYS A 585 -15.53 1.79 -37.76
C LYS A 585 -16.11 0.45 -38.23
N ALA A 586 -15.64 -0.68 -37.71
CA ALA A 586 -16.14 -2.00 -38.06
C ALA A 586 -17.63 -2.12 -37.75
N VAL A 587 -18.08 -1.62 -36.60
CA VAL A 587 -19.51 -1.54 -36.26
C VAL A 587 -20.26 -0.66 -37.26
N ALA A 588 -19.72 0.49 -37.64
CA ALA A 588 -20.36 1.39 -38.61
C ALA A 588 -20.47 0.78 -40.02
N ASP A 589 -19.41 0.11 -40.48
CA ASP A 589 -19.39 -0.61 -41.76
C ASP A 589 -20.40 -1.76 -41.74
N GLN A 590 -20.47 -2.52 -40.63
CA GLN A 590 -21.43 -3.60 -40.46
C GLN A 590 -22.87 -3.07 -40.46
N VAL A 591 -23.15 -1.95 -39.79
CA VAL A 591 -24.48 -1.31 -39.85
C VAL A 591 -24.86 -0.93 -41.28
N LYS A 592 -23.91 -0.46 -42.09
CA LYS A 592 -24.15 -0.12 -43.49
C LYS A 592 -24.43 -1.35 -44.35
N VAL A 593 -23.76 -2.47 -44.07
CA VAL A 593 -23.98 -3.77 -44.72
C VAL A 593 -25.34 -4.36 -44.34
N ASP A 594 -25.67 -4.37 -43.05
CA ASP A 594 -26.92 -4.91 -42.52
C ASP A 594 -28.12 -4.08 -43.00
N TYR A 595 -27.95 -2.75 -43.05
CA TYR A 595 -29.03 -1.80 -43.29
C TYR A 595 -28.71 -0.77 -44.39
N PRO A 596 -28.56 -1.23 -45.65
CA PRO A 596 -28.16 -0.37 -46.76
C PRO A 596 -29.22 0.67 -47.13
N LYS A 597 -30.48 0.50 -46.67
CA LYS A 597 -31.57 1.46 -46.89
C LYS A 597 -31.77 2.46 -45.74
N ALA A 598 -31.03 2.31 -44.65
CA ALA A 598 -31.07 3.29 -43.56
C ALA A 598 -30.47 4.62 -44.04
N LYS A 599 -31.12 5.74 -43.71
CA LYS A 599 -30.52 7.08 -43.92
C LYS A 599 -29.24 7.20 -43.08
N GLU A 600 -28.30 8.04 -43.51
CA GLU A 600 -27.02 8.22 -42.81
C GLU A 600 -27.19 8.55 -41.32
N ALA A 601 -28.13 9.43 -40.96
CA ALA A 601 -28.43 9.76 -39.57
C ALA A 601 -28.89 8.55 -38.74
N ASN A 602 -29.59 7.60 -39.37
CA ASN A 602 -30.09 6.39 -38.73
C ASN A 602 -29.01 5.30 -38.64
N GLN A 603 -28.14 5.20 -39.66
CA GLN A 603 -26.94 4.36 -39.58
C GLN A 603 -26.06 4.80 -38.42
N ARG A 604 -25.83 6.11 -38.27
CA ARG A 604 -25.08 6.68 -37.14
C ARG A 604 -25.73 6.40 -35.78
N LEU A 605 -27.06 6.53 -35.68
CA LEU A 605 -27.80 6.16 -34.47
C LEU A 605 -27.58 4.68 -34.10
N LEU A 606 -27.67 3.78 -35.08
CA LEU A 606 -27.41 2.35 -34.87
C LEU A 606 -25.96 2.07 -34.48
N THR A 607 -25.00 2.74 -35.10
CA THR A 607 -23.58 2.62 -34.72
C THR A 607 -23.40 2.94 -33.24
N ILE A 608 -23.94 4.07 -32.76
CA ILE A 608 -23.86 4.45 -31.34
C ILE A 608 -24.59 3.45 -30.44
N LEU A 609 -25.77 2.98 -30.84
CA LEU A 609 -26.53 1.97 -30.09
C LEU A 609 -25.81 0.61 -30.01
N ARG A 610 -24.98 0.28 -30.99
CA ARG A 610 -24.11 -0.91 -30.98
C ARG A 610 -22.76 -0.69 -30.28
N THR A 611 -22.42 0.56 -29.93
CA THR A 611 -21.17 0.90 -29.23
C THR A 611 -21.46 1.59 -27.90
N PRO A 612 -21.70 0.82 -26.81
CA PRO A 612 -21.93 1.38 -25.49
C PRO A 612 -20.83 2.34 -25.05
N ARG A 613 -19.56 2.13 -25.41
CA ARG A 613 -18.41 2.94 -24.96
C ARG A 613 -18.30 4.34 -25.61
N MET A 614 -19.41 4.88 -26.11
CA MET A 614 -19.53 6.25 -26.63
C MET A 614 -19.96 7.19 -25.51
N GLY A 615 -19.00 7.61 -24.68
CA GLY A 615 -19.20 8.51 -23.53
C GLY A 615 -18.77 9.96 -23.78
N ILE A 616 -19.09 10.86 -22.84
CA ILE A 616 -18.66 12.28 -22.88
C ILE A 616 -17.50 12.59 -21.91
N LEU A 617 -17.08 11.63 -21.10
CA LEU A 617 -16.00 11.78 -20.13
C LEU A 617 -14.74 11.09 -20.64
N VAL A 618 -13.59 11.53 -20.16
CA VAL A 618 -12.29 10.86 -20.37
C VAL A 618 -11.99 9.92 -19.19
N ASN A 619 -12.38 10.31 -17.97
CA ASN A 619 -12.28 9.49 -16.76
C ASN A 619 -13.51 9.66 -15.87
N ALA A 620 -13.68 8.73 -14.92
CA ALA A 620 -14.70 8.81 -13.89
C ALA A 620 -14.15 9.63 -12.72
N PRO A 621 -14.79 10.76 -12.32
CA PRO A 621 -14.24 11.64 -11.29
C PRO A 621 -14.14 10.93 -9.94
N GLY A 622 -13.01 11.12 -9.26
CA GLY A 622 -12.73 10.51 -7.95
C GLY A 622 -12.23 9.06 -8.02
N ILE A 623 -12.03 8.52 -9.22
CA ILE A 623 -11.39 7.23 -9.47
C ILE A 623 -10.22 7.50 -10.41
N TRP A 624 -9.00 7.14 -10.02
CA TRP A 624 -7.76 7.32 -10.82
C TRP A 624 -7.71 6.47 -12.11
N GLU A 625 -8.81 5.80 -12.44
CA GLU A 625 -8.94 4.98 -13.63
C GLU A 625 -9.50 5.84 -14.77
N PRO A 626 -8.78 5.96 -15.89
CA PRO A 626 -9.39 6.39 -17.14
C PRO A 626 -10.69 5.62 -17.39
N ILE A 627 -11.62 6.20 -18.16
CA ILE A 627 -12.71 5.41 -18.79
C ILE A 627 -12.09 4.66 -19.97
N THR A 628 -11.05 3.88 -19.66
CA THR A 628 -10.54 2.83 -20.51
C THR A 628 -11.37 1.57 -20.26
N MET A 629 -11.04 0.58 -21.05
CA MET A 629 -11.87 -0.57 -21.30
C MET A 629 -11.67 -1.57 -20.16
N THR A 630 -12.46 -1.46 -19.11
CA THR A 630 -12.73 -2.60 -18.23
C THR A 630 -13.21 -3.75 -19.12
N GLY A 631 -12.34 -4.75 -19.36
CA GLY A 631 -12.62 -5.87 -20.27
C GLY A 631 -11.85 -5.91 -21.61
N GLY A 632 -10.81 -5.10 -21.82
CA GLY A 632 -9.78 -5.40 -22.83
C GLY A 632 -10.06 -5.01 -24.29
N GLY A 633 -10.65 -3.84 -24.56
CA GLY A 633 -10.69 -3.31 -25.95
C GLY A 633 -12.03 -3.32 -26.67
N ASP A 634 -13.04 -4.05 -26.18
CA ASP A 634 -14.33 -4.19 -26.88
C ASP A 634 -15.29 -2.98 -26.70
N VAL A 635 -15.43 -2.16 -27.75
CA VAL A 635 -16.32 -0.99 -27.78
C VAL A 635 -17.81 -1.34 -27.77
N THR A 636 -18.14 -2.62 -28.00
CA THR A 636 -19.51 -3.17 -27.99
C THR A 636 -19.91 -3.76 -26.63
N ALA A 637 -18.93 -3.99 -25.75
CA ALA A 637 -19.16 -4.54 -24.42
C ALA A 637 -19.86 -3.53 -23.50
N LEU A 638 -20.79 -4.06 -22.70
CA LEU A 638 -21.46 -3.32 -21.64
C LEU A 638 -20.68 -3.47 -20.33
N ASP A 639 -20.44 -2.36 -19.66
CA ASP A 639 -20.10 -2.35 -18.24
C ASP A 639 -21.40 -2.46 -17.43
N SER A 640 -21.57 -3.55 -16.68
CA SER A 640 -22.73 -3.72 -15.79
C SER A 640 -22.52 -3.11 -14.40
N PHE A 641 -21.29 -2.75 -14.05
CA PHE A 641 -20.91 -2.23 -12.73
C PHE A 641 -20.91 -0.70 -12.71
N ASP A 642 -20.36 -0.05 -13.74
CA ASP A 642 -20.32 1.42 -13.83
C ASP A 642 -20.91 1.89 -15.16
N HIS A 643 -22.18 1.56 -15.38
CA HIS A 643 -22.88 1.89 -16.62
C HIS A 643 -23.22 3.39 -16.76
N ASN A 644 -23.04 4.19 -15.70
CA ASN A 644 -23.31 5.63 -15.72
C ASN A 644 -22.17 6.42 -16.37
N ASP A 645 -20.92 6.05 -16.06
CA ASP A 645 -19.74 6.70 -16.63
C ASP A 645 -19.12 5.93 -17.79
N LYS A 646 -19.16 4.59 -17.76
CA LYS A 646 -18.36 3.74 -18.66
C LYS A 646 -19.10 3.20 -19.89
N ASN A 647 -20.42 3.30 -19.95
CA ASN A 647 -21.20 3.01 -21.16
C ASN A 647 -21.44 4.31 -21.95
N TRP A 648 -22.70 4.62 -22.27
CA TRP A 648 -23.04 5.88 -22.93
C TRP A 648 -22.96 7.04 -21.93
N TRP A 649 -23.53 8.19 -22.27
CA TRP A 649 -23.41 9.39 -21.46
C TRP A 649 -24.57 9.63 -20.50
N CYS A 650 -24.20 10.09 -19.30
CA CYS A 650 -24.99 11.03 -18.52
C CYS A 650 -24.78 12.48 -19.04
N PRO A 651 -25.76 13.38 -18.84
CA PRO A 651 -25.50 14.82 -18.77
C PRO A 651 -24.27 15.11 -17.89
N PHE A 652 -23.50 16.12 -18.26
CA PHE A 652 -22.32 16.49 -17.48
C PHE A 652 -22.74 17.08 -16.14
N GLU A 653 -22.19 16.58 -15.04
CA GLU A 653 -22.54 17.01 -13.69
C GLU A 653 -21.47 17.94 -13.11
N PRO A 654 -21.62 19.28 -13.19
CA PRO A 654 -20.54 20.20 -12.83
C PRO A 654 -20.13 20.08 -11.36
N ASP A 655 -21.10 19.92 -10.46
CA ASP A 655 -20.85 19.80 -9.02
C ASP A 655 -20.04 18.53 -8.70
N ARG A 656 -20.38 17.39 -9.33
CA ARG A 656 -19.63 16.14 -9.18
C ARG A 656 -18.21 16.27 -9.71
N GLN A 657 -18.07 16.81 -10.92
CA GLN A 657 -16.79 16.88 -11.63
C GLN A 657 -15.84 17.88 -10.96
N LEU A 658 -16.37 19.01 -10.47
CA LEU A 658 -15.57 19.99 -9.72
C LEU A 658 -15.16 19.44 -8.35
N GLY A 659 -16.04 18.69 -7.68
CA GLY A 659 -15.68 17.98 -6.45
C GLY A 659 -14.57 16.95 -6.69
N GLY A 660 -14.64 16.21 -7.79
CA GLY A 660 -13.57 15.29 -8.22
C GLY A 660 -12.25 16.00 -8.50
N LEU A 661 -12.26 17.10 -9.25
CA LEU A 661 -11.05 17.89 -9.54
C LEU A 661 -10.39 18.44 -8.26
N ARG A 662 -11.19 18.95 -7.32
CA ARG A 662 -10.70 19.42 -6.02
C ARG A 662 -10.15 18.27 -5.19
N GLY A 663 -10.86 17.13 -5.17
CA GLY A 663 -10.41 15.93 -4.47
C GLY A 663 -9.11 15.35 -5.01
N GLU A 664 -8.89 15.38 -6.32
CA GLU A 664 -7.61 15.02 -6.94
C GLU A 664 -6.48 15.96 -6.51
N PHE A 665 -6.72 17.27 -6.49
CA PHE A 665 -5.75 18.24 -6.00
C PHE A 665 -5.43 18.04 -4.50
N ASP A 666 -6.47 17.82 -3.68
CA ASP A 666 -6.31 17.55 -2.25
C ASP A 666 -5.56 16.23 -2.01
N SER A 667 -5.73 15.23 -2.88
CA SER A 667 -4.98 13.97 -2.83
C SER A 667 -3.53 14.17 -3.27
N LEU A 668 -3.29 14.92 -4.35
CA LEU A 668 -1.96 15.25 -4.84
C LEU A 668 -1.14 15.98 -3.79
N THR A 669 -1.74 16.93 -3.07
CA THR A 669 -1.10 17.69 -2.00
C THR A 669 -1.11 16.98 -0.64
N ASP A 670 -1.62 15.74 -0.59
CA ASP A 670 -1.77 14.90 0.61
C ASP A 670 -2.69 15.49 1.71
N THR A 671 -3.43 16.56 1.39
CA THR A 671 -4.43 17.19 2.27
C THR A 671 -5.61 16.24 2.55
N ALA A 672 -5.96 15.36 1.61
CA ALA A 672 -7.03 14.38 1.78
C ALA A 672 -6.79 13.44 2.98
N ARG A 673 -5.52 13.16 3.34
CA ARG A 673 -5.13 12.28 4.46
C ARG A 673 -5.63 12.79 5.81
N ILE A 674 -5.77 14.11 5.96
CA ILE A 674 -6.24 14.73 7.21
C ILE A 674 -7.64 14.23 7.56
N SER A 675 -8.50 14.04 6.57
CA SER A 675 -9.88 13.56 6.78
C SER A 675 -9.92 12.18 7.45
N TRP A 676 -8.97 11.30 7.14
CA TRP A 676 -8.88 9.95 7.71
C TRP A 676 -8.33 9.94 9.15
N SER A 677 -7.65 11.02 9.57
CA SER A 677 -7.03 11.15 10.89
C SER A 677 -7.57 12.34 11.71
N ALA A 678 -8.73 12.89 11.33
CA ALA A 678 -9.24 14.15 11.88
C ALA A 678 -9.26 14.19 13.41
N LYS A 679 -9.80 13.15 14.06
CA LYS A 679 -9.86 13.04 15.53
C LYS A 679 -8.47 13.06 16.19
N ARG A 680 -7.47 12.45 15.55
CA ARG A 680 -6.10 12.38 16.08
C ARG A 680 -5.37 13.72 15.95
N LEU A 681 -5.70 14.47 14.90
CA LEU A 681 -5.03 15.71 14.52
C LEU A 681 -5.72 16.96 15.08
N GLU A 682 -6.97 16.86 15.52
CA GLU A 682 -7.75 17.96 16.10
C GLU A 682 -6.99 18.78 17.15
N PRO A 683 -6.19 18.20 18.08
CA PRO A 683 -5.47 18.99 19.07
C PRO A 683 -4.30 19.81 18.50
N VAL A 684 -3.80 19.48 17.31
CA VAL A 684 -2.57 20.04 16.73
C VAL A 684 -2.79 20.89 15.48
N ILE A 685 -3.98 20.83 14.88
CA ILE A 685 -4.34 21.60 13.69
C ILE A 685 -5.01 22.93 14.10
N GLU A 686 -4.67 24.01 13.38
CA GLU A 686 -5.34 25.30 13.54
C GLU A 686 -6.78 25.25 12.99
N ALA A 687 -7.71 25.94 13.66
CA ALA A 687 -9.14 25.79 13.40
C ALA A 687 -9.54 26.14 11.95
N ASP A 688 -8.80 27.04 11.31
CA ASP A 688 -9.00 27.53 9.96
C ASP A 688 -8.04 26.91 8.93
N ALA A 689 -7.15 25.99 9.32
CA ALA A 689 -6.11 25.47 8.44
C ALA A 689 -6.69 24.84 7.15
N LEU A 690 -7.71 23.99 7.28
CA LEU A 690 -8.35 23.34 6.11
C LEU A 690 -9.10 24.33 5.22
N ALA A 691 -9.73 25.35 5.81
CA ALA A 691 -10.39 26.41 5.04
C ALA A 691 -9.36 27.24 4.26
N SER A 692 -8.25 27.61 4.89
CA SER A 692 -7.14 28.33 4.24
C SER A 692 -6.53 27.52 3.09
N LEU A 693 -6.36 26.20 3.24
CA LEU A 693 -5.87 25.34 2.16
C LEU A 693 -6.86 25.21 1.01
N ALA A 694 -8.17 25.15 1.30
CA ALA A 694 -9.20 25.14 0.28
C ALA A 694 -9.20 26.44 -0.55
N GLU A 695 -9.03 27.60 0.11
CA GLU A 695 -8.90 28.90 -0.57
C GLU A 695 -7.64 28.96 -1.46
N LYS A 696 -6.50 28.48 -0.96
CA LYS A 696 -5.24 28.40 -1.73
C LYS A 696 -5.37 27.51 -2.95
N ARG A 697 -5.94 26.30 -2.80
CA ARG A 697 -6.26 25.41 -3.92
C ARG A 697 -7.11 26.13 -4.96
N ASP A 698 -8.21 26.77 -4.55
CA ASP A 698 -9.12 27.41 -5.48
C ASP A 698 -8.45 28.59 -6.21
N GLY A 699 -7.50 29.28 -5.56
CA GLY A 699 -6.58 30.22 -6.22
C GLY A 699 -5.75 29.57 -7.33
N VAL A 700 -5.11 28.43 -7.05
CA VAL A 700 -4.33 27.68 -8.06
C VAL A 700 -5.22 27.26 -9.23
N LEU A 701 -6.40 26.67 -8.94
CA LEU A 701 -7.35 26.23 -9.97
C LEU A 701 -7.78 27.40 -10.87
N LYS A 702 -8.14 28.54 -10.26
CA LYS A 702 -8.57 29.74 -10.99
C LYS A 702 -7.48 30.26 -11.92
N ASP A 703 -6.23 30.25 -11.46
CA ASP A 703 -5.13 30.84 -12.22
C ASP A 703 -4.49 29.92 -13.26
N HIS A 704 -4.73 28.62 -13.18
CA HIS A 704 -4.13 27.61 -14.04
C HIS A 704 -4.50 27.80 -15.53
N PRO A 705 -3.54 27.81 -16.47
CA PRO A 705 -3.77 28.15 -17.88
C PRO A 705 -4.74 27.18 -18.58
N VAL A 706 -4.72 25.90 -18.21
CA VAL A 706 -5.63 24.89 -18.79
C VAL A 706 -7.04 24.99 -18.21
N VAL A 707 -7.19 25.45 -16.96
CA VAL A 707 -8.51 25.73 -16.39
C VAL A 707 -9.11 26.97 -17.07
N LYS A 708 -8.29 28.00 -17.34
CA LYS A 708 -8.69 29.18 -18.12
C LYS A 708 -9.13 28.84 -19.55
N SER A 709 -8.71 27.72 -20.12
CA SER A 709 -9.14 27.26 -21.46
C SER A 709 -10.47 26.50 -21.46
N VAL A 710 -11.06 26.23 -20.29
CA VAL A 710 -12.36 25.55 -20.15
C VAL A 710 -13.46 26.38 -20.81
N SER A 711 -14.25 25.73 -21.67
CA SER A 711 -15.44 26.35 -22.26
C SER A 711 -16.64 26.12 -21.36
N TRP A 712 -16.89 27.04 -20.42
CA TRP A 712 -18.07 26.97 -19.54
C TRP A 712 -19.41 26.98 -20.30
N ASN A 713 -19.44 27.54 -21.51
CA ASN A 713 -20.59 27.44 -22.41
C ASN A 713 -20.81 26.02 -22.93
N GLU A 714 -19.73 25.30 -23.24
CA GLU A 714 -19.80 23.88 -23.60
C GLU A 714 -20.22 23.04 -22.41
N ILE A 715 -19.64 23.27 -21.22
CA ILE A 715 -20.01 22.56 -19.99
C ILE A 715 -21.51 22.76 -19.70
N LYS A 716 -22.00 24.01 -19.73
CA LYS A 716 -23.43 24.31 -19.57
C LYS A 716 -24.30 23.56 -20.59
N ALA A 717 -23.85 23.48 -21.84
CA ALA A 717 -24.58 22.75 -22.89
C ALA A 717 -24.56 21.22 -22.66
N LEU A 718 -23.45 20.66 -22.17
CA LEU A 718 -23.32 19.24 -21.81
C LEU A 718 -24.14 18.89 -20.58
N SER A 719 -24.28 19.81 -19.62
CA SER A 719 -25.16 19.62 -18.44
C SER A 719 -26.64 19.70 -18.80
N ALA A 720 -27.01 20.47 -19.83
CA ALA A 720 -28.40 20.63 -20.27
C ALA A 720 -28.84 19.59 -21.32
N MET A 721 -27.94 18.77 -21.84
CA MET A 721 -28.27 17.78 -22.87
C MET A 721 -29.09 16.63 -22.28
N PRO A 722 -29.91 15.94 -23.08
CA PRO A 722 -30.56 14.71 -22.62
C PRO A 722 -29.54 13.59 -22.35
N SER A 723 -29.82 12.76 -21.34
CA SER A 723 -29.11 11.49 -21.15
C SER A 723 -29.21 10.60 -22.38
N ALA A 724 -28.21 9.72 -22.58
CA ALA A 724 -28.21 8.81 -23.72
C ALA A 724 -29.47 7.96 -23.80
N PRO A 725 -29.99 7.36 -22.69
CA PRO A 725 -31.27 6.65 -22.71
C PRO A 725 -32.41 7.47 -23.31
N LYS A 726 -32.54 8.75 -22.91
CA LYS A 726 -33.59 9.63 -23.41
C LYS A 726 -33.39 10.00 -24.88
N LEU A 727 -32.17 10.42 -25.25
CA LEU A 727 -31.88 10.87 -26.61
C LEU A 727 -32.02 9.74 -27.62
N LEU A 728 -31.35 8.61 -27.35
CA LEU A 728 -31.28 7.46 -28.26
C LEU A 728 -32.65 6.80 -28.41
N ALA A 729 -33.40 6.60 -27.32
CA ALA A 729 -34.74 6.01 -27.40
C ALA A 729 -35.75 6.92 -28.10
N THR A 730 -35.67 8.24 -27.89
CA THR A 730 -36.53 9.19 -28.61
C THR A 730 -36.24 9.17 -30.11
N ALA A 731 -34.95 9.15 -30.50
CA ALA A 731 -34.55 9.08 -31.90
C ALA A 731 -34.97 7.76 -32.57
N ALA A 732 -34.73 6.62 -31.90
CA ALA A 732 -35.13 5.30 -32.38
C ALA A 732 -36.64 5.18 -32.50
N THR A 733 -37.41 5.69 -31.54
CA THR A 733 -38.89 5.72 -31.58
C THR A 733 -39.39 6.54 -32.76
N LYS A 734 -38.84 7.75 -32.96
CA LYS A 734 -39.22 8.61 -34.09
C LYS A 734 -38.96 7.91 -35.43
N TRP A 735 -37.79 7.28 -35.56
CA TRP A 735 -37.46 6.52 -36.75
C TRP A 735 -38.38 5.31 -36.93
N GLY A 736 -38.58 4.52 -35.88
CA GLY A 736 -39.45 3.36 -35.83
C GLY A 736 -40.90 3.64 -36.18
N LYS A 737 -41.42 4.86 -35.94
CA LYS A 737 -42.77 5.28 -36.39
C LYS A 737 -42.83 5.67 -37.86
N ALA A 738 -41.75 6.22 -38.41
CA ALA A 738 -41.69 6.70 -39.79
C ALA A 738 -41.25 5.61 -40.80
N ALA A 739 -40.53 4.58 -40.35
CA ALA A 739 -39.98 3.56 -41.22
C ALA A 739 -41.06 2.62 -41.80
N PRO A 740 -40.89 2.09 -43.03
CA PRO A 740 -41.77 1.06 -43.59
C PRO A 740 -41.75 -0.22 -42.74
N ARG A 741 -42.93 -0.77 -42.44
CA ARG A 741 -43.11 -1.91 -41.52
C ARG A 741 -42.40 -3.18 -41.99
N ASN A 742 -42.42 -3.45 -43.30
CA ASN A 742 -41.96 -4.72 -43.88
C ASN A 742 -40.54 -4.64 -44.48
N ASP A 743 -39.80 -3.54 -44.27
CA ASP A 743 -38.47 -3.37 -44.86
C ASP A 743 -37.39 -3.61 -43.81
N ALA A 744 -37.08 -4.88 -43.54
CA ALA A 744 -36.04 -5.28 -42.60
C ALA A 744 -34.67 -4.62 -42.89
N ARG A 745 -34.40 -4.28 -44.15
CA ARG A 745 -33.16 -3.61 -44.61
C ARG A 745 -33.04 -2.15 -44.17
N ASN A 746 -34.02 -1.61 -43.46
CA ASN A 746 -33.90 -0.29 -42.85
C ASN A 746 -33.34 -0.33 -41.41
N GLY A 747 -33.50 -1.41 -40.63
CA GLY A 747 -32.89 -1.51 -39.29
C GLY A 747 -33.62 -0.81 -38.14
N ALA A 748 -34.82 -0.26 -38.37
CA ALA A 748 -35.58 0.42 -37.32
C ALA A 748 -35.97 -0.51 -36.16
N ALA A 749 -36.26 -1.79 -36.42
CA ALA A 749 -36.58 -2.78 -35.39
C ALA A 749 -35.39 -3.01 -34.43
N GLU A 750 -34.18 -3.16 -34.95
CA GLU A 750 -32.98 -3.30 -34.12
C GLU A 750 -32.73 -2.04 -33.31
N ALA A 751 -32.87 -0.86 -33.92
CA ALA A 751 -32.63 0.40 -33.23
C ALA A 751 -33.57 0.59 -32.02
N LEU A 752 -34.83 0.18 -32.14
CA LEU A 752 -35.78 0.20 -31.03
C LEU A 752 -35.38 -0.79 -29.91
N ALA A 753 -34.98 -2.01 -30.28
CA ALA A 753 -34.52 -3.02 -29.32
C ALA A 753 -33.25 -2.57 -28.57
N LEU A 754 -32.24 -2.08 -29.28
CA LEU A 754 -31.03 -1.54 -28.68
C LEU A 754 -31.30 -0.27 -27.86
N ALA A 755 -32.26 0.57 -28.27
CA ALA A 755 -32.68 1.71 -27.46
C ALA A 755 -33.29 1.29 -26.12
N VAL A 756 -34.13 0.25 -26.10
CA VAL A 756 -34.64 -0.34 -24.85
C VAL A 756 -33.47 -0.88 -24.03
N LYS A 757 -32.49 -1.54 -24.65
CA LYS A 757 -31.26 -2.00 -23.97
C LYS A 757 -30.46 -0.83 -23.36
N ALA A 758 -30.32 0.28 -24.08
CA ALA A 758 -29.65 1.49 -23.60
C ALA A 758 -30.38 2.12 -22.41
N THR A 759 -31.70 1.96 -22.29
CA THR A 759 -32.43 2.37 -21.08
C THR A 759 -32.16 1.48 -19.87
N ARG A 760 -31.71 0.23 -20.06
CA ARG A 760 -31.34 -0.67 -18.96
C ARG A 760 -29.92 -0.42 -18.46
N TYR A 761 -28.99 -0.20 -19.39
CA TYR A 761 -27.54 -0.14 -19.11
C TYR A 761 -26.92 1.22 -19.45
N GLY A 762 -27.73 2.27 -19.52
CA GLY A 762 -27.25 3.64 -19.70
C GLY A 762 -27.38 4.44 -18.42
N CYS A 763 -27.14 5.75 -18.52
CA CYS A 763 -27.20 6.67 -17.40
C CYS A 763 -28.55 6.64 -16.65
N ASN A 764 -28.55 6.29 -15.36
CA ASN A 764 -29.73 6.29 -14.46
C ASN A 764 -29.73 7.41 -13.39
N TRP A 765 -28.70 8.26 -13.36
CA TRP A 765 -28.62 9.38 -12.40
C TRP A 765 -29.66 10.48 -12.61
N HIS A 766 -30.27 10.58 -13.79
CA HIS A 766 -31.22 11.64 -14.13
C HIS A 766 -32.68 11.18 -14.11
N GLY A 767 -33.00 10.24 -13.22
CA GLY A 767 -34.35 9.76 -12.97
C GLY A 767 -34.79 8.62 -13.89
N GLY A 768 -36.05 8.19 -13.72
CA GLY A 768 -36.61 7.03 -14.40
C GLY A 768 -36.68 7.14 -15.93
N HIS A 769 -36.54 6.00 -16.59
CA HIS A 769 -36.46 5.86 -18.04
C HIS A 769 -37.77 5.41 -18.69
N GLY A 770 -38.78 5.09 -17.87
CA GLY A 770 -39.95 4.31 -18.27
C GLY A 770 -40.71 4.96 -19.42
N LYS A 771 -40.85 6.29 -19.41
CA LYS A 771 -41.55 7.03 -20.46
C LYS A 771 -40.98 6.75 -21.87
N TYR A 772 -39.66 6.75 -22.03
CA TYR A 772 -39.04 6.59 -23.35
C TYR A 772 -38.60 5.15 -23.65
N SER A 773 -38.32 4.33 -22.63
CA SER A 773 -38.15 2.88 -22.81
C SER A 773 -39.44 2.24 -23.30
N ARG A 774 -40.57 2.54 -22.64
CA ARG A 774 -41.90 2.06 -23.02
C ARG A 774 -42.30 2.52 -24.42
N ALA A 775 -42.06 3.79 -24.76
CA ALA A 775 -42.39 4.29 -26.09
C ALA A 775 -41.62 3.57 -27.22
N ALA A 776 -40.35 3.24 -27.00
CA ALA A 776 -39.57 2.46 -27.96
C ALA A 776 -40.06 1.00 -28.03
N TYR A 777 -40.33 0.39 -26.88
CA TYR A 777 -40.87 -0.96 -26.76
C TYR A 777 -42.23 -1.12 -27.44
N GLU A 778 -43.18 -0.20 -27.22
CA GLU A 778 -44.51 -0.25 -27.81
C GLU A 778 -44.42 -0.20 -29.35
N VAL A 779 -43.61 0.70 -29.91
CA VAL A 779 -43.40 0.76 -31.36
C VAL A 779 -42.75 -0.52 -31.89
N LEU A 780 -41.79 -1.10 -31.15
CA LEU A 780 -41.15 -2.37 -31.51
C LEU A 780 -42.17 -3.50 -31.57
N GLN A 781 -42.97 -3.67 -30.53
CA GLN A 781 -43.94 -4.77 -30.44
C GLN A 781 -45.11 -4.58 -31.42
N GLU A 782 -45.69 -3.39 -31.50
CA GLU A 782 -46.87 -3.13 -32.35
C GLU A 782 -46.54 -3.22 -33.85
N ARG A 783 -45.42 -2.61 -34.27
CA ARG A 783 -45.06 -2.55 -35.70
C ARG A 783 -44.18 -3.72 -36.13
N TYR A 784 -43.30 -4.20 -35.27
CA TYR A 784 -42.25 -5.17 -35.63
C TYR A 784 -42.29 -6.44 -34.78
N GLY A 785 -43.43 -6.77 -34.16
CA GLY A 785 -43.60 -7.91 -33.24
C GLY A 785 -43.22 -9.29 -33.79
N THR A 786 -43.15 -9.46 -35.11
CA THR A 786 -42.70 -10.72 -35.76
C THR A 786 -41.19 -10.78 -36.00
N THR A 787 -40.44 -9.73 -35.68
CA THR A 787 -38.99 -9.69 -35.89
C THR A 787 -38.25 -10.31 -34.70
N PRO A 788 -37.05 -10.91 -34.92
CA PRO A 788 -36.23 -11.43 -33.82
C PRO A 788 -35.93 -10.39 -32.73
N TRP A 789 -35.83 -9.12 -33.12
CA TRP A 789 -35.58 -8.00 -32.21
C TRP A 789 -36.71 -7.78 -31.20
N ALA A 790 -37.97 -7.91 -31.65
CA ALA A 790 -39.13 -7.82 -30.76
C ALA A 790 -39.20 -9.03 -29.82
N THR A 791 -38.94 -10.24 -30.33
CA THR A 791 -38.90 -11.47 -29.54
C THR A 791 -37.83 -11.42 -28.44
N GLN A 792 -36.66 -10.87 -28.73
CA GLN A 792 -35.55 -10.76 -27.78
C GLN A 792 -35.69 -9.57 -26.81
N THR A 793 -36.69 -8.72 -26.98
CA THR A 793 -36.95 -7.55 -26.13
C THR A 793 -38.31 -7.68 -25.45
N PRO A 794 -38.49 -8.62 -24.50
CA PRO A 794 -39.79 -8.88 -23.87
C PRO A 794 -40.21 -7.81 -22.87
N TYR A 795 -39.28 -7.01 -22.36
CA TYR A 795 -39.51 -6.02 -21.30
C TYR A 795 -39.03 -4.63 -21.71
N TRP A 796 -39.61 -3.61 -21.05
CA TRP A 796 -39.10 -2.24 -21.01
C TRP A 796 -38.69 -1.90 -19.58
N PHE A 797 -37.87 -0.86 -19.40
CA PHE A 797 -37.22 -0.55 -18.13
C PHE A 797 -37.53 0.88 -17.69
N ASP A 798 -37.84 1.06 -16.40
CA ASP A 798 -37.94 2.37 -15.77
C ASP A 798 -36.68 2.68 -14.95
N CYS A 799 -36.35 1.78 -14.02
CA CYS A 799 -35.20 1.90 -13.13
C CYS A 799 -34.51 0.55 -12.96
N VAL A 800 -33.18 0.57 -12.88
CA VAL A 800 -32.35 -0.57 -12.45
C VAL A 800 -31.63 -0.12 -11.19
N ASN A 801 -31.96 -0.70 -10.04
CA ASN A 801 -31.38 -0.33 -8.76
C ASN A 801 -30.05 -1.10 -8.56
N PHE A 802 -28.96 -0.37 -8.38
CA PHE A 802 -27.59 -0.89 -8.45
C PHE A 802 -27.23 -1.85 -7.29
N TYR A 803 -27.84 -1.65 -6.11
CA TYR A 803 -27.53 -2.44 -4.92
C TYR A 803 -28.48 -3.61 -4.64
N ASP A 804 -29.54 -3.76 -5.44
CA ASP A 804 -30.52 -4.82 -5.21
C ASP A 804 -30.90 -5.49 -6.53
N GLN A 805 -30.07 -6.48 -6.92
CA GLN A 805 -30.30 -7.31 -8.11
C GLN A 805 -31.55 -8.22 -7.98
N THR A 806 -32.29 -8.14 -6.86
CA THR A 806 -33.37 -9.10 -6.55
C THR A 806 -34.79 -8.57 -6.73
N ASN A 807 -35.01 -7.26 -6.89
CA ASN A 807 -36.36 -6.71 -6.95
C ASN A 807 -36.68 -6.02 -8.28
N THR A 808 -37.27 -6.77 -9.21
CA THR A 808 -38.10 -6.20 -10.28
C THR A 808 -39.39 -5.64 -9.67
N THR A 809 -39.77 -4.45 -10.16
CA THR A 809 -41.05 -3.72 -9.98
C THR A 809 -41.05 -2.56 -8.97
N GLY A 810 -41.09 -1.32 -9.49
CA GLY A 810 -41.74 -0.18 -8.83
C GLY A 810 -40.86 0.86 -8.09
N GLY A 811 -39.53 0.71 -8.05
CA GLY A 811 -38.66 1.67 -7.35
C GLY A 811 -38.46 3.00 -8.09
N THR A 812 -38.51 4.12 -7.37
CA THR A 812 -38.05 5.43 -7.86
C THR A 812 -36.53 5.41 -8.04
N CYS A 813 -35.98 5.87 -9.17
CA CYS A 813 -34.55 6.10 -9.34
C CYS A 813 -34.15 7.34 -8.52
N PRO A 814 -33.46 7.23 -7.36
CA PRO A 814 -32.98 8.42 -6.69
C PRO A 814 -31.90 9.05 -7.56
N SER A 815 -32.13 10.29 -7.98
CA SER A 815 -31.06 11.09 -8.55
C SER A 815 -30.03 11.38 -7.46
N PRO A 816 -28.73 11.09 -7.67
CA PRO A 816 -27.72 11.51 -6.73
C PRO A 816 -27.76 13.03 -6.59
N SER A 817 -27.49 13.53 -5.38
CA SER A 817 -27.23 14.94 -5.14
C SER A 817 -25.75 15.11 -4.79
N TRP A 818 -25.07 15.99 -5.51
CA TRP A 818 -23.68 16.37 -5.19
C TRP A 818 -23.65 17.72 -4.47
N PRO A 819 -22.72 17.92 -3.51
CA PRO A 819 -22.54 19.22 -2.88
C PRO A 819 -22.25 20.30 -3.92
N LYS A 820 -22.94 21.44 -3.82
CA LYS A 820 -22.74 22.57 -4.73
C LYS A 820 -21.29 23.01 -4.75
N GLN A 821 -20.76 23.19 -5.96
CA GLN A 821 -19.38 23.61 -6.17
C GLN A 821 -19.34 24.99 -6.81
N GLU A 822 -18.42 25.83 -6.33
CA GLU A 822 -18.13 27.10 -7.00
C GLU A 822 -17.28 26.85 -8.25
N VAL A 823 -17.58 27.59 -9.31
CA VAL A 823 -16.84 27.54 -10.57
C VAL A 823 -15.57 28.38 -10.41
N PRO A 824 -14.36 27.83 -10.64
CA PRO A 824 -13.13 28.61 -10.58
C PRO A 824 -13.09 29.58 -11.77
N ARG A 825 -13.44 30.86 -11.54
CA ARG A 825 -13.46 31.94 -12.53
C ARG A 825 -12.70 33.16 -12.05
#